data_AF-R4U675-F1
#
_entry.id   AF-R4U675-F1
#
_cell.length_a   1.000
_cell.length_b   1.000
_cell.length_c   1.000
_cell.angle_alpha   90.00
_cell.angle_beta   90.00
_cell.angle_gamma   90.00
#
_symmetry.space_group_name_H-M   'P 1'
#
loop_
_entity.id
_entity.type
_entity.pdbx_description
1 polymer ?
#
loop_
_entity_poly.entity_id
_entity_poly.type
_entity_poly.pdbx_seq_one_letter_code
_entity_poly.pdbx_strand_id
1 'polypeptide(L)'
;MKNKLDILYNRMCPACQKKFNDIINNIKHNSSKNIQNLDIFNCRIDPNRSIREDQGIRPVGIIRCPYDSYVFIWKDNLYDNFGLSKLPVINNTITLSRETIMQSKNSLIPSGNNQLSNQSQISAIKELQVKNNFYLVHISKMRKKIAIIFVLLILLLGASGGFITWYFLTDQANSQNNLILLSNDFTITNLTTISSNKPEVILQEAQKQNLELQIKELLVKDITEASAVVYPKPNSTVYKSNSTIKVTFKATKITLSTHLKKTTFTDDISKSNLDEILAIIASYPENNQLKTAELKLTETKSGRNAESKFYNLTAKDANSQYLSDDTMQVSFEYIVKKELSTDLKVTNLEKINDKSDSTILENLKNKNKDLIMSEILIENITDTKATIKPIKDSQFYLPNDKGIEIQFELKKELKDVILVKILGELEDNKEQTILDAIQTANKDLDINQIQLDGTPSNTEAIVKAKSDSKDYKPGSTQTVNFTLSVVNDKKDLSDVITVTTLGELDNNEEQTIIDAIKAKNDQVDTNEIQLDGVAEETKATIKTKDDSTIYNPGTVDVTFTIKQENTKKDLSDVITETTLGELDNNEEQTIIDAIKAKNDQVDTNEIQLDGVAEETKATIKTKDDSTIYNPGTVDVTFTIKQENTKKDLSDVITETTLGELDNNEEQTIIDAIKAKNDQVDTNEIQLDGVAEETKATIKTKDDSTIYNPGTVDVTFTIKQENTKKDLSDVITETTLGELDNNEEQTIIDAIKAKNDQVDTNEIQLDGVAEETKATIKTKDDSTIYNPGTVDVTFTIKQENTKKDLSDVITETTLGELDNNEEQTILNAIQTVNKDVDITEIQLDGVAEETKATIKAKDDSTIYNPGTVDVTFTIKQENTKKDLSDVITETTLGELDNNEEQTILNVIQTVNKDVDITEIQLDGVAEETKATIKAKDDSTIYNPGTIEVTFTIKEQSSTKKDTSKILLKIDFDKNININKEVILK
;
A
#
# COMPACT_ATOMS: atom_id res chain seq x y z
N MET A 1 13.65 19.13 -9.72
CA MET A 1 12.68 18.02 -9.65
C MET A 1 11.48 18.21 -10.57
N LYS A 2 10.71 19.32 -10.52
CA LYS A 2 9.54 19.61 -11.39
C LYS A 2 9.60 18.96 -12.79
N ASN A 3 10.50 19.42 -13.67
CA ASN A 3 10.60 18.92 -15.06
C ASN A 3 10.67 17.39 -15.24
N LYS A 4 11.25 16.61 -14.30
CA LYS A 4 11.33 15.14 -14.46
C LYS A 4 10.00 14.45 -14.08
N LEU A 5 9.34 14.93 -13.03
CA LEU A 5 8.01 14.45 -12.65
C LEU A 5 7.00 14.83 -13.73
N ASP A 6 7.01 16.08 -14.17
CA ASP A 6 6.06 16.62 -15.14
C ASP A 6 6.15 15.87 -16.49
N ILE A 7 7.35 15.54 -16.97
CA ILE A 7 7.55 14.74 -18.20
C ILE A 7 7.02 13.30 -18.05
N LEU A 8 7.22 12.66 -16.90
CA LEU A 8 6.70 11.30 -16.67
C LEU A 8 5.18 11.31 -16.52
N TYR A 9 4.64 12.21 -15.71
CA TYR A 9 3.20 12.37 -15.49
C TYR A 9 2.44 12.67 -16.79
N ASN A 10 2.95 13.57 -17.62
CA ASN A 10 2.33 13.92 -18.91
C ASN A 10 2.40 12.79 -19.97
N ARG A 11 3.20 11.73 -19.73
CA ARG A 11 3.24 10.52 -20.58
C ARG A 11 2.33 9.40 -20.08
N MET A 12 1.81 9.50 -18.86
CA MET A 12 0.85 8.54 -18.31
C MET A 12 -0.54 8.74 -18.91
N CYS A 13 -1.28 7.66 -19.14
CA CYS A 13 -2.70 7.76 -19.47
C CYS A 13 -3.52 8.30 -18.27
N PRO A 14 -4.74 8.85 -18.46
CA PRO A 14 -5.51 9.47 -17.38
C PRO A 14 -5.74 8.55 -16.15
N ALA A 15 -5.97 7.25 -16.38
CA ALA A 15 -6.12 6.28 -15.29
C ALA A 15 -4.83 6.06 -14.48
N CYS A 16 -3.67 6.22 -15.10
CA CYS A 16 -2.37 6.18 -14.43
C CYS A 16 -2.03 7.51 -13.75
N GLN A 17 -2.39 8.65 -14.34
CA GLN A 17 -2.27 9.97 -13.71
C GLN A 17 -3.10 10.04 -12.42
N LYS A 18 -4.30 9.46 -12.39
CA LYS A 18 -5.08 9.33 -11.15
C LYS A 18 -4.31 8.55 -10.08
N LYS A 19 -3.85 7.33 -10.38
CA LYS A 19 -3.04 6.50 -9.46
C LYS A 19 -1.74 7.17 -9.03
N PHE A 20 -1.14 8.00 -9.88
CA PHE A 20 0.02 8.82 -9.54
C PHE A 20 -0.31 9.85 -8.47
N ASN A 21 -1.42 10.58 -8.63
CA ASN A 21 -1.89 11.55 -7.65
C ASN A 21 -2.29 10.87 -6.34
N ASP A 22 -2.94 9.71 -6.40
CA ASP A 22 -3.29 8.89 -5.23
C ASP A 22 -2.03 8.51 -4.42
N ILE A 23 -1.00 7.96 -5.09
CA ILE A 23 0.29 7.61 -4.45
C ILE A 23 0.99 8.85 -3.87
N ILE A 24 1.05 9.96 -4.62
CA ILE A 24 1.70 11.19 -4.17
C ILE A 24 0.96 11.82 -2.98
N ASN A 25 -0.38 11.76 -2.95
CA ASN A 25 -1.16 12.30 -1.84
C ASN A 25 -1.02 11.42 -0.59
N ASN A 26 -1.05 10.08 -0.73
CA ASN A 26 -0.76 9.17 0.38
C ASN A 26 0.65 9.39 0.97
N ILE A 27 1.66 9.62 0.11
CA ILE A 27 3.03 9.92 0.55
C ILE A 27 3.12 11.29 1.26
N LYS A 28 2.31 12.29 0.89
CA LYS A 28 2.27 13.59 1.59
C LYS A 28 1.66 13.52 2.99
N HIS A 29 0.74 12.58 3.24
CA HIS A 29 0.08 12.42 4.54
C HIS A 29 0.91 11.59 5.53
N ASN A 30 1.92 10.84 5.07
CA ASN A 30 2.85 10.10 5.93
C ASN A 30 4.10 10.97 6.26
N SER A 31 4.15 11.52 7.47
CA SER A 31 5.09 12.59 7.86
C SER A 31 6.56 12.18 8.02
N SER A 32 6.90 10.90 7.86
CA SER A 32 8.23 10.36 8.18
C SER A 32 9.34 10.67 7.15
N LYS A 33 9.01 11.01 5.89
CA LYS A 33 10.01 11.28 4.83
C LYS A 33 9.62 12.41 3.87
N ASN A 34 10.58 13.29 3.58
CA ASN A 34 10.42 14.38 2.62
C ASN A 34 10.28 13.85 1.18
N ILE A 35 9.25 14.30 0.46
CA ILE A 35 8.98 13.91 -0.94
C ILE A 35 10.14 14.22 -1.93
N GLN A 36 11.05 15.14 -1.59
CA GLN A 36 12.29 15.39 -2.34
C GLN A 36 13.29 14.20 -2.30
N ASN A 37 13.08 13.25 -1.39
CA ASN A 37 13.83 11.99 -1.31
C ASN A 37 13.16 10.83 -2.05
N LEU A 38 12.06 11.07 -2.77
CA LEU A 38 11.40 10.10 -3.64
C LEU A 38 11.94 10.24 -5.06
N ASP A 39 12.42 9.15 -5.66
CA ASP A 39 12.73 9.08 -7.08
C ASP A 39 11.71 8.20 -7.82
N ILE A 40 11.49 8.50 -9.11
CA ILE A 40 10.57 7.78 -9.99
C ILE A 40 11.31 7.28 -11.23
N PHE A 41 11.11 6.00 -11.53
CA PHE A 41 11.72 5.29 -12.66
C PHE A 41 10.65 4.54 -13.46
N ASN A 42 10.96 4.27 -14.72
CA ASN A 42 10.26 3.20 -15.43
C ASN A 42 10.63 1.87 -14.73
N CYS A 43 9.69 0.94 -14.67
CA CYS A 43 9.83 -0.34 -14.00
C CYS A 43 9.67 -1.45 -15.03
N ARG A 44 10.73 -2.19 -15.32
CA ARG A 44 10.62 -3.47 -16.02
C ARG A 44 10.43 -4.56 -14.97
N ILE A 45 9.41 -5.40 -15.14
CA ILE A 45 9.23 -6.57 -14.30
C ILE A 45 9.98 -7.72 -14.96
N ASP A 46 10.90 -8.33 -14.25
CA ASP A 46 11.58 -9.54 -14.67
C ASP A 46 11.08 -10.70 -13.80
N PRO A 47 10.33 -11.66 -14.37
CA PRO A 47 9.80 -12.78 -13.59
C PRO A 47 10.83 -13.87 -13.28
N ASN A 48 12.02 -13.84 -13.90
CA ASN A 48 13.13 -14.78 -13.62
C ASN A 48 14.14 -14.21 -12.62
N ARG A 49 14.27 -12.89 -12.56
CA ARG A 49 15.04 -12.20 -11.52
C ARG A 49 14.49 -12.58 -10.15
N SER A 50 15.36 -13.02 -9.24
CA SER A 50 15.00 -13.32 -7.86
C SER A 50 15.02 -12.06 -6.99
N ILE A 51 14.29 -12.08 -5.86
CA ILE A 51 14.32 -10.99 -4.88
C ILE A 51 15.73 -10.70 -4.32
N ARG A 52 16.66 -11.68 -4.34
CA ARG A 52 18.06 -11.47 -3.94
C ARG A 52 18.77 -10.49 -4.88
N GLU A 53 18.47 -10.59 -6.18
CA GLU A 53 19.07 -9.74 -7.21
C GLU A 53 18.52 -8.31 -7.20
N ASP A 54 17.41 -8.08 -6.49
CA ASP A 54 16.88 -6.75 -6.21
C ASP A 54 17.55 -6.06 -5.00
N GLN A 55 18.56 -6.68 -4.38
CA GLN A 55 19.42 -6.05 -3.36
C GLN A 55 18.65 -5.40 -2.18
N GLY A 56 17.50 -5.98 -1.83
CA GLY A 56 16.63 -5.48 -0.75
C GLY A 56 15.86 -4.20 -1.07
N ILE A 57 15.73 -3.83 -2.35
CA ILE A 57 14.89 -2.70 -2.76
C ILE A 57 13.42 -2.97 -2.42
N ARG A 58 12.77 -1.95 -1.87
CA ARG A 58 11.35 -1.92 -1.49
C ARG A 58 10.70 -0.72 -2.17
N PRO A 59 9.95 -0.94 -3.27
CA PRO A 59 9.11 0.08 -3.89
C PRO A 59 8.10 0.67 -2.90
N VAL A 60 7.94 2.00 -2.94
CA VAL A 60 6.92 2.75 -2.19
C VAL A 60 5.56 2.64 -2.87
N GLY A 61 5.56 2.51 -4.20
CA GLY A 61 4.37 2.34 -5.00
C GLY A 61 4.75 1.96 -6.43
N ILE A 62 3.82 1.30 -7.14
CA ILE A 62 3.99 0.91 -8.53
C ILE A 62 2.72 1.23 -9.29
N ILE A 63 2.86 1.94 -10.41
CA ILE A 63 1.79 2.17 -11.37
C ILE A 63 2.06 1.27 -12.57
N ARG A 64 1.12 0.36 -12.86
CA ARG A 64 1.13 -0.39 -14.11
C ARG A 64 0.20 0.29 -15.11
N CYS A 65 0.75 0.82 -16.19
CA CYS A 65 -0.01 1.26 -17.36
C CYS A 65 0.10 0.18 -18.46
N PRO A 66 -0.72 0.25 -19.52
CA PRO A 66 -0.72 -0.77 -20.57
C PRO A 66 0.60 -0.93 -21.34
N TYR A 67 1.42 0.14 -21.41
CA TYR A 67 2.65 0.17 -22.23
C TYR A 67 3.93 0.46 -21.43
N ASP A 68 3.81 1.11 -20.28
CA ASP A 68 4.90 1.45 -19.37
C ASP A 68 4.45 1.07 -17.95
N SER A 69 5.37 0.62 -17.11
CA SER A 69 5.16 0.60 -15.66
C SER A 69 6.11 1.59 -14.99
N TYR A 70 5.71 2.18 -13.88
CA TYR A 70 6.49 3.16 -13.13
C TYR A 70 6.62 2.71 -11.68
N VAL A 71 7.79 2.95 -11.09
CA VAL A 71 8.09 2.61 -9.70
C VAL A 71 8.59 3.83 -8.95
N PHE A 72 8.04 4.02 -7.75
CA PHE A 72 8.46 5.03 -6.79
C PHE A 72 9.38 4.35 -5.78
N ILE A 73 10.59 4.87 -5.58
CA ILE A 73 11.57 4.32 -4.63
C ILE A 73 12.17 5.47 -3.82
N TRP A 74 12.24 5.31 -2.50
CA TRP A 74 12.99 6.24 -1.67
C TRP A 74 14.48 6.16 -1.98
N LYS A 75 15.18 7.30 -2.02
CA LYS A 75 16.61 7.36 -2.34
C LYS A 75 17.48 6.55 -1.38
N ASP A 76 17.17 6.53 -0.09
CA ASP A 76 17.86 5.70 0.91
C ASP A 76 17.62 4.19 0.71
N ASN A 77 16.53 3.82 0.05
CA ASN A 77 16.24 2.46 -0.34
C ASN A 77 16.92 2.07 -1.66
N LEU A 78 16.93 2.94 -2.68
CA LEU A 78 17.58 2.68 -3.98
C LEU A 78 19.10 2.76 -3.93
N TYR A 79 19.65 3.78 -3.27
CA TYR A 79 21.08 4.03 -3.20
C TYR A 79 21.65 3.45 -1.89
N ASP A 80 22.89 2.98 -1.93
CA ASP A 80 23.61 2.54 -0.73
C ASP A 80 24.20 3.73 0.05
N ASN A 81 24.92 3.45 1.15
CA ASN A 81 25.60 4.47 1.96
C ASN A 81 26.71 5.22 1.18
N PHE A 82 27.06 4.76 -0.02
CA PHE A 82 28.00 5.39 -0.96
C PHE A 82 27.28 6.02 -2.16
N GLY A 83 25.95 6.17 -2.10
CA GLY A 83 25.16 6.74 -3.18
C GLY A 83 25.11 5.90 -4.46
N LEU A 84 25.70 4.71 -4.48
CA LEU A 84 25.62 3.83 -5.64
C LEU A 84 24.24 3.18 -5.67
N SER A 85 23.63 3.17 -6.85
CA SER A 85 22.32 2.55 -7.03
C SER A 85 22.50 1.04 -6.83
N LYS A 86 21.80 0.47 -5.86
CA LYS A 86 21.83 -0.98 -5.56
C LYS A 86 21.38 -1.80 -6.78
N LEU A 87 20.58 -1.19 -7.67
CA LEU A 87 20.23 -1.76 -8.98
C LEU A 87 20.72 -0.92 -10.14
N PRO A 88 21.08 -1.54 -11.29
CA PRO A 88 21.34 -0.81 -12.53
C PRO A 88 20.12 0.03 -12.95
N VAL A 89 20.33 1.33 -13.09
CA VAL A 89 19.35 2.26 -13.68
C VAL A 89 19.77 2.51 -15.13
N ILE A 90 19.08 1.90 -16.09
CA ILE A 90 19.40 2.00 -17.52
C ILE A 90 18.27 2.79 -18.20
N ASN A 91 18.59 3.91 -18.86
CA ASN A 91 17.60 4.78 -19.51
C ASN A 91 16.39 5.14 -18.61
N ASN A 92 16.67 5.56 -17.37
CA ASN A 92 15.68 5.81 -16.32
C ASN A 92 14.75 4.62 -15.99
N THR A 93 15.14 3.40 -16.36
CA THR A 93 14.41 2.16 -16.09
C THR A 93 15.17 1.33 -15.05
N ILE A 94 14.44 0.78 -14.09
CA ILE A 94 14.92 -0.22 -13.13
C ILE A 94 14.21 -1.54 -13.43
N THR A 95 14.96 -2.63 -13.43
CA THR A 95 14.40 -3.99 -13.51
C THR A 95 14.23 -4.54 -12.10
N LEU A 96 13.01 -4.98 -11.75
CA LEU A 96 12.68 -5.59 -10.47
C LEU A 96 12.06 -6.97 -10.67
N SER A 97 12.30 -7.88 -9.73
CA SER A 97 11.66 -9.19 -9.67
C SER A 97 10.15 -9.09 -9.49
N ARG A 98 9.41 -10.09 -9.99
CA ARG A 98 7.99 -10.26 -9.70
C ARG A 98 7.74 -10.38 -8.18
N GLU A 99 8.70 -10.95 -7.44
CA GLU A 99 8.67 -11.16 -5.99
C GLU A 99 8.74 -9.83 -5.20
N THR A 100 9.72 -8.97 -5.47
CA THR A 100 9.82 -7.61 -4.88
C THR A 100 8.57 -6.79 -5.15
N ILE A 101 8.02 -6.91 -6.36
CA ILE A 101 6.80 -6.22 -6.75
C ILE A 101 5.58 -6.76 -6.00
N MET A 102 5.49 -8.08 -5.77
CA MET A 102 4.44 -8.66 -4.94
C MET A 102 4.59 -8.26 -3.46
N GLN A 103 5.82 -8.17 -2.92
CA GLN A 103 6.02 -7.63 -1.58
C GLN A 103 5.59 -6.16 -1.47
N SER A 104 5.86 -5.33 -2.49
CA SER A 104 5.36 -3.95 -2.51
C SER A 104 3.85 -3.82 -2.69
N LYS A 105 3.18 -4.81 -3.30
CA LYS A 105 1.70 -4.86 -3.33
C LYS A 105 1.10 -5.07 -1.95
N ASN A 106 1.77 -5.82 -1.06
CA ASN A 106 1.34 -5.96 0.34
C ASN A 106 1.68 -4.72 1.19
N SER A 107 2.45 -3.76 0.66
CA SER A 107 2.70 -2.45 1.25
C SER A 107 1.73 -1.37 0.75
N LEU A 108 0.77 -1.73 -0.09
CA LEU A 108 -0.34 -0.87 -0.53
C LEU A 108 -1.66 -1.47 -0.03
N ILE A 109 -2.13 -0.92 1.10
CA ILE A 109 -3.48 -0.96 1.68
C ILE A 109 -4.42 -2.02 1.06
N PRO A 110 -4.72 -3.14 1.75
CA PRO A 110 -5.66 -4.13 1.24
C PRO A 110 -7.09 -3.60 1.30
N SER A 111 -7.74 -3.49 0.13
CA SER A 111 -9.21 -3.50 0.06
C SER A 111 -9.70 -4.94 0.22
N GLY A 112 -10.82 -5.11 0.94
CA GLY A 112 -11.18 -6.39 1.58
C GLY A 112 -11.61 -7.54 0.67
N ASN A 113 -11.64 -8.73 1.27
CA ASN A 113 -12.27 -9.97 0.83
C ASN A 113 -11.75 -10.63 -0.46
N ASN A 114 -10.78 -11.54 -0.31
CA ASN A 114 -11.07 -12.99 -0.39
C ASN A 114 -9.87 -13.87 0.04
N GLN A 115 -10.17 -15.07 0.52
CA GLN A 115 -9.25 -15.98 1.21
C GLN A 115 -8.84 -17.18 0.32
N LEU A 116 -7.67 -17.78 0.63
CA LEU A 116 -7.13 -19.06 0.12
C LEU A 116 -6.74 -19.11 -1.39
N SER A 117 -5.71 -19.85 -1.84
CA SER A 117 -4.88 -20.88 -1.19
C SER A 117 -3.44 -20.98 -1.78
N ASN A 118 -2.56 -21.66 -1.04
CA ASN A 118 -1.24 -22.25 -1.40
C ASN A 118 0.00 -21.61 -0.73
N GLN A 119 0.22 -21.96 0.55
CA GLN A 119 1.35 -21.50 1.36
C GLN A 119 2.32 -22.63 1.79
N SER A 120 2.31 -23.79 1.11
CA SER A 120 3.18 -24.94 1.43
C SER A 120 4.52 -24.98 0.68
N GLN A 121 4.78 -24.04 -0.24
CA GLN A 121 6.02 -24.01 -1.05
C GLN A 121 6.91 -22.78 -0.82
N ILE A 122 6.52 -21.85 0.07
CA ILE A 122 7.21 -20.56 0.29
C ILE A 122 8.19 -20.62 1.50
N SER A 123 8.05 -21.60 2.38
CA SER A 123 8.91 -21.77 3.58
C SER A 123 10.36 -22.12 3.24
N ALA A 124 10.59 -23.13 2.39
CA ALA A 124 11.93 -23.67 2.11
C ALA A 124 12.90 -22.70 1.39
N ILE A 125 12.40 -21.63 0.74
CA ILE A 125 13.24 -20.66 0.03
C ILE A 125 13.70 -19.52 0.96
N LYS A 126 12.99 -19.26 2.07
CA LYS A 126 13.33 -18.20 3.03
C LYS A 126 14.51 -18.58 3.94
N GLU A 127 14.61 -19.83 4.40
CA GLU A 127 15.72 -20.30 5.24
C GLU A 127 17.09 -20.12 4.56
N LEU A 128 17.16 -20.35 3.25
CA LEU A 128 18.38 -20.18 2.44
C LEU A 128 18.74 -18.71 2.14
N GLN A 129 17.90 -17.73 2.51
CA GLN A 129 18.23 -16.30 2.38
C GLN A 129 18.79 -15.71 3.68
N VAL A 130 18.28 -16.12 4.83
CA VAL A 130 18.65 -15.55 6.15
C VAL A 130 20.10 -15.89 6.52
N LYS A 131 20.57 -17.12 6.26
CA LYS A 131 21.94 -17.56 6.58
C LYS A 131 23.06 -16.78 5.88
N ASN A 132 22.80 -16.13 4.73
CA ASN A 132 23.85 -15.43 3.96
C ASN A 132 24.01 -13.93 4.33
N ASN A 133 22.95 -13.28 4.84
CA ASN A 133 23.01 -11.86 5.21
C ASN A 133 23.61 -11.62 6.61
N PHE A 134 23.58 -12.63 7.50
CA PHE A 134 24.13 -12.53 8.86
C PHE A 134 25.65 -12.25 8.87
N TYR A 135 26.39 -12.85 7.92
CA TYR A 135 27.85 -12.71 7.82
C TYR A 135 28.32 -11.28 7.48
N LEU A 136 27.59 -10.54 6.65
CA LEU A 136 28.02 -9.21 6.18
C LEU A 136 27.88 -8.11 7.23
N VAL A 137 26.87 -8.20 8.11
CA VAL A 137 26.65 -7.20 9.17
C VAL A 137 27.72 -7.28 10.25
N HIS A 138 28.10 -8.49 10.67
CA HIS A 138 29.15 -8.70 11.68
C HIS A 138 30.53 -8.17 11.23
N ILE A 139 30.91 -8.38 9.96
CA ILE A 139 32.19 -7.90 9.40
C ILE A 139 32.26 -6.35 9.42
N SER A 140 31.13 -5.66 9.23
CA SER A 140 31.10 -4.18 9.30
C SER A 140 31.31 -3.64 10.73
N LYS A 141 30.73 -4.29 11.74
CA LYS A 141 30.88 -3.92 13.16
C LYS A 141 32.28 -4.27 13.70
N MET A 142 32.84 -5.41 13.28
CA MET A 142 34.23 -5.80 13.54
C MET A 142 35.22 -4.76 13.02
N ARG A 143 35.11 -4.34 11.75
CA ARG A 143 36.03 -3.36 11.14
C ARG A 143 36.03 -2.00 11.85
N LYS A 144 34.88 -1.52 12.33
CA LYS A 144 34.83 -0.28 13.16
C LYS A 144 35.53 -0.46 14.52
N LYS A 145 35.33 -1.58 15.21
CA LYS A 145 36.00 -1.86 16.49
C LYS A 145 37.52 -2.03 16.31
N ILE A 146 37.96 -2.76 15.28
CA ILE A 146 39.38 -2.93 14.93
C ILE A 146 40.01 -1.57 14.58
N ALA A 147 39.35 -0.72 13.80
CA ALA A 147 39.87 0.62 13.49
C ALA A 147 40.01 1.51 14.75
N ILE A 148 39.07 1.46 15.68
CA ILE A 148 39.16 2.19 16.96
C ILE A 148 40.32 1.64 17.81
N ILE A 149 40.49 0.32 17.89
CA ILE A 149 41.62 -0.31 18.60
C ILE A 149 42.95 0.07 17.94
N PHE A 150 43.03 0.10 16.60
CA PHE A 150 44.25 0.48 15.88
C PHE A 150 44.61 1.96 16.07
N VAL A 151 43.61 2.86 16.13
CA VAL A 151 43.79 4.28 16.47
C VAL A 151 44.24 4.45 17.92
N LEU A 152 43.66 3.70 18.86
CA LEU A 152 44.12 3.68 20.27
C LEU A 152 45.54 3.12 20.40
N LEU A 153 45.92 2.11 19.62
CA LEU A 153 47.26 1.54 19.60
C LEU A 153 48.28 2.54 19.05
N ILE A 154 47.95 3.28 17.99
CA ILE A 154 48.79 4.36 17.44
C ILE A 154 48.94 5.51 18.45
N LEU A 155 47.87 5.87 19.18
CA LEU A 155 47.94 6.87 20.25
C LEU A 155 48.78 6.41 21.45
N LEU A 156 48.74 5.12 21.80
CA LEU A 156 49.60 4.53 22.85
C LEU A 156 51.07 4.44 22.43
N LEU A 157 51.36 4.08 21.17
CA LEU A 157 52.72 4.04 20.62
C LEU A 157 53.32 5.44 20.41
N GLY A 158 52.48 6.47 20.25
CA GLY A 158 52.90 7.87 20.22
C GLY A 158 53.45 8.40 21.55
N ALA A 159 53.21 7.71 22.68
CA ALA A 159 53.64 8.16 24.00
C ALA A 159 55.14 7.96 24.31
N SER A 160 55.88 7.21 23.48
CA SER A 160 57.31 6.90 23.68
C SER A 160 58.25 7.44 22.59
N GLY A 161 57.76 8.28 21.67
CA GLY A 161 58.54 8.83 20.55
C GLY A 161 58.23 10.30 20.29
N GLY A 162 58.89 11.21 21.01
CA GLY A 162 58.61 12.64 20.97
C GLY A 162 59.02 13.35 19.67
N PHE A 163 58.19 13.26 18.63
CA PHE A 163 58.14 14.17 17.47
C PHE A 163 56.75 14.11 16.84
N ILE A 164 55.86 15.06 17.18
CA ILE A 164 54.76 15.69 16.40
C ILE A 164 54.01 16.59 17.41
N THR A 165 54.50 17.81 17.60
CA THR A 165 53.80 18.86 18.39
C THR A 165 53.58 20.13 17.55
N TRP A 166 53.79 20.03 16.23
CA TRP A 166 53.72 21.16 15.30
C TRP A 166 52.59 21.04 14.25
N TYR A 167 51.76 19.98 14.30
CA TYR A 167 50.73 19.71 13.28
C TYR A 167 49.29 20.04 13.70
N PHE A 168 49.05 20.49 14.93
CA PHE A 168 47.70 20.75 15.47
C PHE A 168 47.52 22.15 16.06
N LEU A 169 48.22 23.15 15.51
CA LEU A 169 48.10 24.56 15.90
C LEU A 169 47.95 25.49 14.69
N THR A 170 46.98 25.23 13.83
CA THR A 170 46.30 26.24 12.99
C THR A 170 44.86 25.81 12.67
N ASP A 171 43.97 26.80 12.66
CA ASP A 171 42.66 26.85 12.00
C ASP A 171 41.56 25.82 12.34
N GLN A 172 40.86 26.10 13.46
CA GLN A 172 39.40 26.09 13.39
C GLN A 172 38.90 27.41 12.78
N ALA A 173 38.81 27.44 11.45
CA ALA A 173 38.09 28.47 10.71
C ALA A 173 37.12 27.82 9.72
N ASN A 174 35.90 28.34 9.66
CA ASN A 174 34.77 27.99 8.78
C ASN A 174 35.07 27.07 7.58
N SER A 175 34.47 25.87 7.56
CA SER A 175 34.29 25.09 6.33
C SER A 175 32.90 24.45 6.27
N GLN A 176 31.89 25.29 6.04
CA GLN A 176 30.84 24.91 5.10
C GLN A 176 31.24 25.46 3.72
N ASN A 177 31.03 24.66 2.65
CA ASN A 177 31.03 25.03 1.23
C ASN A 177 32.27 24.77 0.32
N ASN A 178 33.28 23.99 0.72
CA ASN A 178 34.41 23.64 -0.17
C ASN A 178 34.22 22.42 -1.09
N LEU A 179 32.97 22.06 -1.44
CA LEU A 179 32.72 21.08 -2.52
C LEU A 179 32.95 21.74 -3.89
N ILE A 180 33.67 21.06 -4.78
CA ILE A 180 34.04 21.57 -6.10
C ILE A 180 32.89 21.35 -7.09
N LEU A 181 32.67 22.29 -8.03
CA LEU A 181 31.80 22.04 -9.17
C LEU A 181 32.52 21.11 -10.15
N LEU A 182 31.88 20.04 -10.61
CA LEU A 182 32.49 19.07 -11.52
C LEU A 182 33.06 19.75 -12.79
N SER A 183 32.48 20.87 -13.22
CA SER A 183 32.95 21.68 -14.36
C SER A 183 34.34 22.30 -14.19
N ASN A 184 34.85 22.36 -12.96
CA ASN A 184 36.17 22.91 -12.67
C ASN A 184 37.24 21.85 -12.97
N ASP A 185 37.03 20.61 -12.52
CA ASP A 185 37.95 19.49 -12.72
C ASP A 185 37.74 18.77 -14.06
N PHE A 186 36.63 19.04 -14.76
CA PHE A 186 36.19 18.34 -15.98
C PHE A 186 36.01 19.35 -17.12
N THR A 187 37.13 19.96 -17.52
CA THR A 187 37.18 21.03 -18.53
C THR A 187 37.07 20.52 -19.97
N ILE A 188 37.53 19.30 -20.24
CA ILE A 188 37.47 18.66 -21.56
C ILE A 188 36.31 17.65 -21.58
N THR A 189 35.21 18.03 -22.21
CA THR A 189 33.97 17.23 -22.30
C THR A 189 33.85 16.40 -23.59
N ASN A 190 34.60 16.74 -24.63
CA ASN A 190 34.65 15.99 -25.89
C ASN A 190 35.84 15.01 -25.85
N LEU A 191 35.58 13.80 -25.36
CA LEU A 191 36.55 12.73 -25.27
C LEU A 191 36.94 12.23 -26.67
N THR A 192 38.08 11.54 -26.77
CA THR A 192 38.60 11.08 -28.06
C THR A 192 37.91 9.78 -28.51
N THR A 193 38.55 9.03 -29.41
CA THR A 193 38.08 7.69 -29.79
C THR A 193 38.29 6.72 -28.61
N ILE A 194 37.19 6.17 -28.08
CA ILE A 194 37.22 5.21 -26.96
C ILE A 194 37.00 3.78 -27.44
N SER A 195 37.60 2.80 -26.75
CA SER A 195 37.48 1.38 -27.12
C SER A 195 36.06 0.85 -26.99
N SER A 196 35.28 1.37 -26.05
CA SER A 196 33.83 1.17 -25.99
C SER A 196 33.09 2.20 -25.15
N ASN A 197 31.76 2.25 -25.28
CA ASN A 197 30.89 3.10 -24.45
C ASN A 197 30.58 2.53 -23.06
N LYS A 198 31.44 1.66 -22.49
CA LYS A 198 31.28 1.21 -21.08
C LYS A 198 31.51 2.38 -20.10
N PRO A 199 30.78 2.47 -18.99
CA PRO A 199 30.94 3.54 -17.98
C PRO A 199 32.40 3.72 -17.52
N GLU A 200 33.11 2.62 -17.30
CA GLU A 200 34.49 2.62 -16.80
C GLU A 200 35.46 3.15 -17.85
N VAL A 201 35.24 2.82 -19.13
CA VAL A 201 36.08 3.29 -20.25
C VAL A 201 35.86 4.79 -20.49
N ILE A 202 34.61 5.26 -20.41
CA ILE A 202 34.26 6.68 -20.49
C ILE A 202 34.96 7.48 -19.38
N LEU A 203 34.89 7.00 -18.13
CA LEU A 203 35.57 7.66 -16.99
C LEU A 203 37.09 7.60 -17.10
N GLN A 204 37.67 6.46 -17.48
CA GLN A 204 39.12 6.33 -17.68
C GLN A 204 39.64 7.29 -18.75
N GLU A 205 38.93 7.44 -19.87
CA GLU A 205 39.31 8.41 -20.89
C GLU A 205 39.12 9.86 -20.42
N ALA A 206 38.02 10.15 -19.70
CA ALA A 206 37.82 11.45 -19.07
C ALA A 206 38.97 11.82 -18.13
N GLN A 207 39.46 10.89 -17.31
CA GLN A 207 40.57 11.13 -16.39
C GLN A 207 41.92 11.39 -17.10
N LYS A 208 42.19 10.71 -18.23
CA LYS A 208 43.42 10.97 -19.00
C LYS A 208 43.48 12.40 -19.53
N GLN A 209 42.33 12.96 -19.90
CA GLN A 209 42.20 14.31 -20.46
C GLN A 209 42.00 15.38 -19.39
N ASN A 210 41.46 14.99 -18.23
CA ASN A 210 41.19 15.84 -17.09
C ASN A 210 41.92 15.28 -15.86
N LEU A 211 43.21 15.61 -15.71
CA LEU A 211 44.10 14.94 -14.75
C LEU A 211 43.68 15.06 -13.28
N GLU A 212 42.98 16.14 -12.92
CA GLU A 212 42.51 16.38 -11.55
C GLU A 212 41.23 15.57 -11.21
N LEU A 213 40.57 15.01 -12.23
CA LEU A 213 39.28 14.35 -12.13
C LEU A 213 39.33 13.09 -11.25
N GLN A 214 38.63 13.15 -10.11
CA GLN A 214 38.53 12.05 -9.15
C GLN A 214 37.47 11.03 -9.58
N ILE A 215 37.72 10.22 -10.63
CA ILE A 215 36.68 9.33 -11.19
C ILE A 215 36.08 8.29 -10.22
N LYS A 216 36.79 7.98 -9.12
CA LYS A 216 36.25 7.17 -8.00
C LYS A 216 35.01 7.80 -7.35
N GLU A 217 34.86 9.11 -7.47
CA GLU A 217 33.76 9.94 -6.96
C GLU A 217 32.62 10.09 -7.98
N LEU A 218 32.74 9.50 -9.17
CA LEU A 218 31.86 9.74 -10.30
C LEU A 218 31.14 8.46 -10.77
N LEU A 219 30.03 8.65 -11.46
CA LEU A 219 29.27 7.62 -12.17
C LEU A 219 28.80 8.16 -13.53
N VAL A 220 28.50 7.26 -14.45
CA VAL A 220 28.02 7.61 -15.80
C VAL A 220 26.61 7.07 -16.00
N LYS A 221 25.71 7.90 -16.53
CA LYS A 221 24.35 7.52 -16.95
C LYS A 221 24.08 8.05 -18.36
N ASP A 222 22.90 7.75 -18.88
CA ASP A 222 22.39 8.29 -20.16
C ASP A 222 23.36 8.07 -21.33
N ILE A 223 23.99 6.88 -21.34
CA ILE A 223 25.01 6.48 -22.32
C ILE A 223 24.33 6.16 -23.66
N THR A 224 24.85 6.76 -24.73
CA THR A 224 24.50 6.49 -26.11
C THR A 224 25.71 5.96 -26.89
N GLU A 225 25.60 5.83 -28.21
CA GLU A 225 26.72 5.49 -29.09
C GLU A 225 27.86 6.53 -29.09
N ALA A 226 27.56 7.79 -28.76
CA ALA A 226 28.48 8.93 -28.95
C ALA A 226 28.45 9.98 -27.81
N SER A 227 27.68 9.74 -26.74
CA SER A 227 27.64 10.65 -25.59
C SER A 227 27.23 9.93 -24.31
N ALA A 228 27.49 10.56 -23.16
CA ALA A 228 26.95 10.14 -21.87
C ALA A 228 26.83 11.35 -20.94
N VAL A 229 26.26 11.17 -19.75
CA VAL A 229 26.25 12.19 -18.70
C VAL A 229 26.96 11.67 -17.46
N VAL A 230 27.96 12.42 -17.00
CA VAL A 230 28.74 12.14 -15.80
C VAL A 230 28.15 12.89 -14.63
N TYR A 231 27.99 12.18 -13.52
CA TYR A 231 27.45 12.67 -12.26
C TYR A 231 28.44 12.37 -11.13
N PRO A 232 28.57 13.24 -10.12
CA PRO A 232 29.04 12.88 -8.80
C PRO A 232 28.21 11.75 -8.20
N LYS A 233 28.86 10.86 -7.47
CA LYS A 233 28.19 9.92 -6.58
C LYS A 233 27.49 10.72 -5.47
N PRO A 234 26.27 10.34 -5.05
CA PRO A 234 25.53 11.05 -4.00
C PRO A 234 26.25 11.23 -2.66
N ASN A 235 27.29 10.43 -2.37
CA ASN A 235 28.13 10.54 -1.19
C ASN A 235 29.46 11.31 -1.42
N SER A 236 29.67 11.91 -2.60
CA SER A 236 30.99 12.43 -2.96
C SER A 236 31.46 13.50 -1.99
N THR A 237 32.69 13.35 -1.51
CA THR A 237 33.34 14.33 -0.64
C THR A 237 34.13 15.39 -1.41
N VAL A 238 34.16 15.28 -2.75
CA VAL A 238 34.91 16.16 -3.66
C VAL A 238 33.96 17.06 -4.46
N TYR A 239 32.89 16.48 -5.03
CA TYR A 239 32.05 17.18 -6.00
C TYR A 239 30.65 17.52 -5.47
N LYS A 240 30.13 18.70 -5.85
CA LYS A 240 28.75 19.10 -5.54
C LYS A 240 27.74 18.15 -6.20
N SER A 241 26.86 17.56 -5.39
CA SER A 241 25.87 16.54 -5.82
C SER A 241 24.89 16.96 -6.93
N ASN A 242 24.74 18.26 -7.20
CA ASN A 242 23.93 18.81 -8.28
C ASN A 242 24.72 19.18 -9.56
N SER A 243 26.04 18.98 -9.57
CA SER A 243 26.88 19.26 -10.73
C SER A 243 26.85 18.08 -11.70
N THR A 244 26.59 18.30 -12.99
CA THR A 244 26.47 17.22 -13.99
C THR A 244 27.06 17.66 -15.31
N ILE A 245 27.74 16.77 -16.02
CA ILE A 245 28.39 17.10 -17.29
C ILE A 245 28.04 16.10 -18.38
N LYS A 246 27.55 16.60 -19.50
CA LYS A 246 27.43 15.80 -20.72
C LYS A 246 28.80 15.71 -21.39
N VAL A 247 29.22 14.49 -21.67
CA VAL A 247 30.41 14.18 -22.47
C VAL A 247 30.03 13.66 -23.85
N THR A 248 30.86 13.91 -24.83
CA THR A 248 30.79 13.30 -26.17
C THR A 248 32.03 12.45 -26.42
N PHE A 249 31.91 11.42 -27.26
CA PHE A 249 32.99 10.50 -27.60
C PHE A 249 32.72 9.79 -28.93
N LYS A 250 33.72 9.10 -29.46
CA LYS A 250 33.54 8.17 -30.58
C LYS A 250 33.91 6.76 -30.13
N ALA A 251 32.93 5.92 -29.82
CA ALA A 251 33.17 4.54 -29.42
C ALA A 251 33.48 3.66 -30.65
N THR A 252 34.50 2.80 -30.58
CA THR A 252 34.80 1.81 -31.63
C THR A 252 33.88 0.59 -31.57
N LYS A 253 33.41 0.23 -30.36
CA LYS A 253 32.39 -0.79 -30.11
C LYS A 253 31.38 -0.26 -29.09
N ILE A 254 30.11 -0.63 -29.24
CA ILE A 254 29.03 -0.22 -28.34
C ILE A 254 28.48 -1.42 -27.56
N THR A 255 27.82 -1.15 -26.44
CA THR A 255 27.13 -2.17 -25.64
C THR A 255 25.72 -2.45 -26.16
N LEU A 256 25.29 -3.71 -26.10
CA LEU A 256 23.91 -4.12 -26.39
C LEU A 256 22.91 -3.38 -25.50
N SER A 257 23.25 -3.15 -24.22
CA SER A 257 22.41 -2.38 -23.29
C SER A 257 22.15 -0.92 -23.71
N THR A 258 22.94 -0.37 -24.64
CA THR A 258 22.72 0.98 -25.22
C THR A 258 21.99 0.96 -26.57
N HIS A 259 21.88 -0.20 -27.23
CA HIS A 259 21.27 -0.34 -28.56
C HIS A 259 19.95 -1.13 -28.57
N LEU A 260 19.79 -2.07 -27.64
CA LEU A 260 18.58 -2.86 -27.40
C LEU A 260 17.70 -2.11 -26.39
N LYS A 261 16.72 -1.35 -26.87
CA LYS A 261 15.85 -0.52 -26.02
C LYS A 261 14.62 -1.29 -25.53
N LYS A 262 14.07 -2.17 -26.38
CA LYS A 262 12.98 -3.08 -26.03
C LYS A 262 13.49 -4.50 -25.87
N THR A 263 13.08 -5.11 -24.77
CA THR A 263 13.62 -6.38 -24.28
C THR A 263 12.54 -7.38 -23.86
N THR A 264 11.28 -6.95 -23.76
CA THR A 264 10.11 -7.80 -23.52
C THR A 264 9.17 -7.68 -24.71
N PHE A 265 8.63 -8.82 -25.14
CA PHE A 265 7.82 -9.00 -26.34
C PHE A 265 6.58 -9.84 -26.02
N THR A 266 5.51 -9.67 -26.78
CA THR A 266 4.22 -10.38 -26.58
C THR A 266 3.80 -11.18 -27.83
N ASP A 267 4.70 -11.29 -28.80
CA ASP A 267 4.48 -12.01 -30.05
C ASP A 267 4.41 -13.53 -29.81
N ASP A 268 3.48 -14.22 -30.48
CA ASP A 268 3.41 -15.68 -30.47
C ASP A 268 4.55 -16.26 -31.32
N ILE A 269 5.64 -16.64 -30.63
CA ILE A 269 6.81 -17.30 -31.19
C ILE A 269 6.74 -18.84 -31.07
N SER A 270 5.56 -19.43 -30.84
CA SER A 270 5.40 -20.88 -30.64
C SER A 270 5.88 -21.72 -31.83
N LYS A 271 5.88 -21.14 -33.04
CA LYS A 271 6.28 -21.77 -34.31
C LYS A 271 7.55 -21.15 -34.93
N SER A 272 8.15 -20.16 -34.29
CA SER A 272 9.25 -19.38 -34.87
C SER A 272 10.62 -20.00 -34.58
N ASN A 273 11.55 -19.91 -35.55
CA ASN A 273 12.95 -20.26 -35.34
C ASN A 273 13.76 -19.08 -34.76
N LEU A 274 15.03 -19.32 -34.37
CA LEU A 274 15.86 -18.30 -33.70
C LEU A 274 16.14 -17.06 -34.57
N ASP A 275 16.25 -17.20 -35.89
CA ASP A 275 16.48 -16.08 -36.80
C ASP A 275 15.19 -15.27 -37.03
N GLU A 276 14.03 -15.93 -37.07
CA GLU A 276 12.71 -15.29 -37.08
C GLU A 276 12.44 -14.53 -35.77
N ILE A 277 12.78 -15.11 -34.62
CA ILE A 277 12.67 -14.43 -33.31
C ILE A 277 13.61 -13.22 -33.27
N LEU A 278 14.83 -13.32 -33.82
CA LEU A 278 15.75 -12.18 -33.95
C LEU A 278 15.21 -11.10 -34.91
N ALA A 279 14.51 -11.48 -35.97
CA ALA A 279 13.83 -10.54 -36.87
C ALA A 279 12.65 -9.84 -36.18
N ILE A 280 11.86 -10.55 -35.36
CA ILE A 280 10.80 -9.97 -34.51
C ILE A 280 11.41 -8.96 -33.53
N ILE A 281 12.48 -9.31 -32.82
CA ILE A 281 13.17 -8.40 -31.88
C ILE A 281 13.58 -7.08 -32.55
N ALA A 282 14.00 -7.13 -33.82
CA ALA A 282 14.46 -5.97 -34.59
C ALA A 282 13.36 -5.23 -35.38
N SER A 283 12.18 -5.83 -35.58
CA SER A 283 11.05 -5.15 -36.26
C SER A 283 10.37 -4.11 -35.37
N TYR A 284 10.57 -4.18 -34.05
CA TYR A 284 10.10 -3.17 -33.11
C TYR A 284 10.79 -1.80 -33.34
N PRO A 285 10.04 -0.68 -33.48
CA PRO A 285 10.59 0.64 -33.74
C PRO A 285 11.68 1.10 -32.76
N GLU A 286 11.59 0.66 -31.50
CA GLU A 286 12.55 0.96 -30.44
C GLU A 286 13.94 0.31 -30.69
N ASN A 287 13.96 -0.79 -31.43
CA ASN A 287 15.10 -1.67 -31.70
C ASN A 287 15.62 -1.59 -33.14
N ASN A 288 15.08 -0.70 -33.97
CA ASN A 288 15.41 -0.56 -35.40
C ASN A 288 16.90 -0.25 -35.71
N GLN A 289 17.70 0.12 -34.71
CA GLN A 289 19.15 0.34 -34.79
C GLN A 289 19.99 -0.94 -34.55
N LEU A 290 19.36 -2.07 -34.21
CA LEU A 290 20.05 -3.36 -34.07
C LEU A 290 20.48 -3.90 -35.44
N LYS A 291 21.77 -4.24 -35.57
CA LYS A 291 22.27 -5.01 -36.71
C LYS A 291 22.20 -6.50 -36.41
N THR A 292 21.05 -7.11 -36.65
CA THR A 292 20.80 -8.55 -36.46
C THR A 292 21.86 -9.46 -37.10
N ALA A 293 22.41 -9.07 -38.26
CA ALA A 293 23.50 -9.78 -38.93
C ALA A 293 24.73 -10.00 -38.02
N GLU A 294 25.04 -9.06 -37.12
CA GLU A 294 26.16 -9.07 -36.18
C GLU A 294 25.82 -9.76 -34.83
N LEU A 295 24.59 -10.25 -34.64
CA LEU A 295 24.08 -10.81 -33.40
C LEU A 295 23.67 -12.28 -33.55
N LYS A 296 23.75 -13.05 -32.46
CA LYS A 296 23.26 -14.43 -32.35
C LYS A 296 22.27 -14.53 -31.19
N LEU A 297 21.18 -15.27 -31.40
CA LEU A 297 20.19 -15.55 -30.37
C LEU A 297 20.41 -16.98 -29.84
N THR A 298 20.34 -17.17 -28.52
CA THR A 298 20.43 -18.49 -27.89
C THR A 298 19.29 -18.67 -26.89
N GLU A 299 18.59 -19.79 -26.97
CA GLU A 299 17.52 -20.10 -26.01
C GLU A 299 18.12 -20.42 -24.64
N THR A 300 17.56 -19.81 -23.59
CA THR A 300 17.91 -20.14 -22.21
C THR A 300 16.95 -21.19 -21.68
N LYS A 301 17.41 -22.05 -20.76
CA LYS A 301 16.58 -23.13 -20.20
C LYS A 301 15.31 -22.53 -19.59
N SER A 302 14.15 -22.88 -20.15
CA SER A 302 12.86 -22.42 -19.63
C SER A 302 12.70 -22.78 -18.17
N GLY A 303 12.25 -21.81 -17.36
CA GLY A 303 11.76 -22.09 -16.00
C GLY A 303 10.57 -23.05 -16.03
N ARG A 304 10.19 -23.59 -14.87
CA ARG A 304 9.14 -24.63 -14.75
C ARG A 304 7.72 -24.20 -15.15
N ASN A 305 7.51 -22.95 -15.57
CA ASN A 305 6.21 -22.38 -15.92
C ASN A 305 6.19 -22.01 -17.41
N ALA A 306 5.23 -22.53 -18.16
CA ALA A 306 5.14 -22.38 -19.62
C ALA A 306 4.68 -20.99 -20.12
N GLU A 307 4.60 -19.99 -19.22
CA GLU A 307 4.03 -18.66 -19.48
C GLU A 307 5.01 -17.66 -20.12
N SER A 308 6.31 -17.98 -20.20
CA SER A 308 7.31 -17.09 -20.81
C SER A 308 8.52 -17.84 -21.35
N LYS A 309 9.04 -17.40 -22.50
CA LYS A 309 10.31 -17.88 -23.08
C LYS A 309 11.39 -16.81 -22.99
N PHE A 310 12.65 -17.23 -22.81
CA PHE A 310 13.78 -16.34 -22.58
C PHE A 310 14.95 -16.68 -23.48
N TYR A 311 15.54 -15.64 -24.08
CA TYR A 311 16.65 -15.78 -25.01
C TYR A 311 17.78 -14.82 -24.64
N ASN A 312 19.01 -15.29 -24.79
CA ASN A 312 20.20 -14.44 -24.72
C ASN A 312 20.55 -13.97 -26.12
N LEU A 313 20.51 -12.65 -26.32
CA LEU A 313 21.03 -11.95 -27.49
C LEU A 313 22.49 -11.61 -27.22
N THR A 314 23.40 -12.20 -27.99
CA THR A 314 24.86 -12.04 -27.81
C THR A 314 25.49 -11.56 -29.11
N ALA A 315 26.58 -10.80 -29.02
CA ALA A 315 27.36 -10.43 -30.21
C ALA A 315 28.00 -11.67 -30.87
N LYS A 316 28.08 -11.69 -32.21
CA LYS A 316 28.85 -12.73 -32.94
C LYS A 316 30.35 -12.46 -32.85
N ASP A 317 31.16 -13.50 -32.90
CA ASP A 317 32.60 -13.43 -32.63
C ASP A 317 33.34 -12.52 -33.64
N ALA A 318 32.85 -12.47 -34.89
CA ALA A 318 33.34 -11.60 -35.97
C ALA A 318 32.63 -10.23 -36.06
N ASN A 319 31.94 -9.76 -35.01
CA ASN A 319 31.21 -8.50 -35.06
C ASN A 319 32.12 -7.26 -35.03
N SER A 320 31.70 -6.22 -35.74
CA SER A 320 32.36 -4.92 -35.85
C SER A 320 31.81 -3.88 -34.86
N GLN A 321 30.51 -3.96 -34.54
CA GLN A 321 29.78 -2.90 -33.84
C GLN A 321 29.71 -3.10 -32.32
N TYR A 322 29.57 -4.32 -31.84
CA TYR A 322 29.26 -4.63 -30.43
C TYR A 322 30.50 -5.07 -29.64
N LEU A 323 30.43 -5.08 -28.32
CA LEU A 323 31.46 -5.70 -27.49
C LEU A 323 31.42 -7.23 -27.62
N SER A 324 32.58 -7.87 -27.77
CA SER A 324 32.67 -9.24 -28.29
C SER A 324 32.13 -10.36 -27.39
N ASP A 325 31.84 -10.08 -26.12
CA ASP A 325 31.21 -11.01 -25.18
C ASP A 325 29.88 -10.45 -24.60
N ASP A 326 29.40 -9.32 -25.14
CA ASP A 326 28.24 -8.63 -24.60
C ASP A 326 26.96 -9.42 -24.88
N THR A 327 26.13 -9.55 -23.85
CA THR A 327 24.94 -10.40 -23.84
C THR A 327 23.80 -9.71 -23.09
N MET A 328 22.62 -9.67 -23.71
CA MET A 328 21.40 -9.14 -23.13
C MET A 328 20.28 -10.19 -23.18
N GLN A 329 19.55 -10.36 -22.09
CA GLN A 329 18.38 -11.24 -22.07
C GLN A 329 17.13 -10.53 -22.57
N VAL A 330 16.39 -11.22 -23.43
CA VAL A 330 15.06 -10.83 -23.92
C VAL A 330 14.01 -11.87 -23.53
N SER A 331 12.76 -11.43 -23.32
CA SER A 331 11.65 -12.29 -22.90
C SER A 331 10.44 -12.17 -23.83
N PHE A 332 9.73 -13.28 -24.02
CA PHE A 332 8.44 -13.37 -24.70
C PHE A 332 7.40 -13.88 -23.71
N GLU A 333 6.37 -13.09 -23.43
CA GLU A 333 5.35 -13.38 -22.42
C GLU A 333 4.03 -13.85 -23.09
N TYR A 334 3.50 -14.98 -22.66
CA TYR A 334 2.21 -15.51 -23.13
C TYR A 334 1.07 -14.99 -22.27
N ILE A 335 0.18 -14.18 -22.86
CA ILE A 335 -1.08 -13.79 -22.22
C ILE A 335 -2.08 -14.95 -22.38
N VAL A 336 -2.45 -15.60 -21.27
CA VAL A 336 -3.50 -16.62 -21.26
C VAL A 336 -4.86 -15.93 -21.42
N LYS A 337 -5.34 -15.86 -22.66
CA LYS A 337 -6.70 -15.39 -22.98
C LYS A 337 -7.72 -16.45 -22.55
N LYS A 338 -8.86 -16.03 -22.00
CA LYS A 338 -9.96 -16.91 -21.57
C LYS A 338 -11.08 -16.98 -22.63
N GLU A 339 -11.94 -17.99 -22.56
CA GLU A 339 -13.12 -18.02 -23.43
C GLU A 339 -14.16 -16.98 -22.98
N LEU A 340 -14.83 -16.31 -23.93
CA LEU A 340 -15.89 -15.33 -23.63
C LEU A 340 -17.03 -15.91 -22.79
N SER A 341 -17.34 -17.20 -22.99
CA SER A 341 -18.29 -18.01 -22.21
C SER A 341 -17.99 -18.06 -20.71
N THR A 342 -16.75 -17.80 -20.31
CA THR A 342 -16.33 -17.76 -18.90
C THR A 342 -16.98 -16.60 -18.15
N ASP A 343 -17.20 -15.47 -18.83
CA ASP A 343 -17.72 -14.23 -18.24
C ASP A 343 -19.16 -13.94 -18.69
N LEU A 344 -19.51 -14.26 -19.94
CA LEU A 344 -20.87 -14.14 -20.49
C LEU A 344 -21.71 -15.36 -20.11
N LYS A 345 -22.07 -15.44 -18.82
CA LYS A 345 -22.82 -16.54 -18.20
C LYS A 345 -24.32 -16.44 -18.40
N VAL A 346 -24.86 -15.21 -18.40
CA VAL A 346 -26.28 -14.90 -18.56
C VAL A 346 -26.51 -14.36 -19.97
N THR A 347 -27.12 -15.19 -20.82
CA THR A 347 -27.38 -14.89 -22.23
C THR A 347 -28.83 -14.44 -22.50
N ASN A 348 -29.75 -14.60 -21.55
CA ASN A 348 -31.10 -14.05 -21.65
C ASN A 348 -31.15 -12.72 -20.87
N LEU A 349 -31.48 -11.62 -21.55
CA LEU A 349 -31.57 -10.28 -20.97
C LEU A 349 -33.00 -9.88 -20.55
N GLU A 350 -33.97 -10.80 -20.64
CA GLU A 350 -35.39 -10.55 -20.37
C GLU A 350 -35.95 -9.42 -21.28
N LYS A 351 -36.77 -8.51 -20.75
CA LYS A 351 -37.42 -7.43 -21.51
C LYS A 351 -36.60 -6.14 -21.50
N ILE A 352 -36.18 -5.69 -22.68
CA ILE A 352 -35.39 -4.48 -22.89
C ILE A 352 -36.19 -3.40 -23.63
N ASN A 353 -35.78 -2.13 -23.49
CA ASN A 353 -36.55 -0.98 -23.99
C ASN A 353 -36.50 -0.82 -25.52
N ASP A 354 -35.37 -1.20 -26.13
CA ASP A 354 -35.13 -1.21 -27.58
C ASP A 354 -33.93 -2.11 -27.92
N LYS A 355 -33.64 -2.26 -29.21
CA LYS A 355 -32.54 -3.08 -29.75
C LYS A 355 -31.26 -2.29 -30.06
N SER A 356 -31.04 -1.14 -29.42
CA SER A 356 -29.80 -0.38 -29.58
C SER A 356 -28.62 -1.08 -28.88
N ASP A 357 -27.42 -0.92 -29.44
CA ASP A 357 -26.17 -1.40 -28.84
C ASP A 357 -26.04 -0.94 -27.38
N SER A 358 -26.37 0.34 -27.09
CA SER A 358 -26.36 0.89 -25.72
C SER A 358 -27.24 0.11 -24.76
N THR A 359 -28.51 -0.13 -25.12
CA THR A 359 -29.47 -0.84 -24.26
C THR A 359 -29.06 -2.30 -24.06
N ILE A 360 -28.53 -2.96 -25.10
CA ILE A 360 -28.05 -4.34 -25.00
C ILE A 360 -26.78 -4.42 -24.12
N LEU A 361 -25.81 -3.52 -24.30
CA LEU A 361 -24.59 -3.45 -23.50
C LEU A 361 -24.88 -3.15 -22.02
N GLU A 362 -25.81 -2.25 -21.73
CA GLU A 362 -26.21 -1.92 -20.35
C GLU A 362 -26.82 -3.15 -19.64
N ASN A 363 -27.75 -3.84 -20.30
CA ASN A 363 -28.35 -5.05 -19.75
C ASN A 363 -27.34 -6.19 -19.59
N LEU A 364 -26.42 -6.36 -20.55
CA LEU A 364 -25.30 -7.31 -20.44
C LEU A 364 -24.43 -7.04 -19.22
N LYS A 365 -24.01 -5.78 -19.02
CA LYS A 365 -23.19 -5.34 -17.88
C LYS A 365 -23.89 -5.59 -16.54
N ASN A 366 -25.20 -5.34 -16.48
CA ASN A 366 -25.99 -5.54 -15.26
C ASN A 366 -26.17 -7.03 -14.91
N LYS A 367 -26.33 -7.91 -15.91
CA LYS A 367 -26.49 -9.37 -15.72
C LYS A 367 -25.16 -10.14 -15.62
N ASN A 368 -24.06 -9.63 -16.17
CA ASN A 368 -22.75 -10.29 -16.25
C ASN A 368 -21.62 -9.41 -15.68
N LYS A 369 -21.48 -9.39 -14.34
CA LYS A 369 -20.52 -8.52 -13.64
C LYS A 369 -19.04 -8.70 -14.04
N ASP A 370 -18.66 -9.92 -14.44
CA ASP A 370 -17.28 -10.27 -14.80
C ASP A 370 -16.94 -9.86 -16.26
N LEU A 371 -17.93 -9.49 -17.06
CA LEU A 371 -17.80 -9.24 -18.50
C LEU A 371 -17.10 -7.91 -18.79
N ILE A 372 -15.89 -8.00 -19.37
CA ILE A 372 -15.11 -6.84 -19.81
C ILE A 372 -15.75 -6.21 -21.05
N MET A 373 -16.61 -5.21 -20.84
CA MET A 373 -17.42 -4.56 -21.87
C MET A 373 -16.60 -3.88 -22.99
N SER A 374 -15.36 -3.44 -22.72
CA SER A 374 -14.48 -2.82 -23.73
C SER A 374 -13.82 -3.82 -24.68
N GLU A 375 -13.93 -5.11 -24.39
CA GLU A 375 -13.26 -6.20 -25.12
C GLU A 375 -14.23 -7.01 -25.98
N ILE A 376 -15.49 -6.57 -26.07
CA ILE A 376 -16.57 -7.20 -26.84
C ILE A 376 -17.19 -6.23 -27.85
N LEU A 377 -17.85 -6.79 -28.85
CA LEU A 377 -18.69 -6.10 -29.81
C LEU A 377 -20.01 -6.87 -30.02
N ILE A 378 -21.02 -6.17 -30.53
CA ILE A 378 -22.33 -6.74 -30.85
C ILE A 378 -22.47 -6.83 -32.38
N GLU A 379 -22.95 -7.98 -32.87
CA GLU A 379 -23.30 -8.23 -34.26
C GLU A 379 -24.69 -8.88 -34.36
N ASN A 380 -25.26 -8.93 -35.57
CA ASN A 380 -26.47 -9.70 -35.90
C ASN A 380 -27.68 -9.40 -34.99
N ILE A 381 -27.88 -8.13 -34.63
CA ILE A 381 -29.02 -7.69 -33.82
C ILE A 381 -30.33 -7.88 -34.60
N THR A 382 -31.29 -8.56 -33.98
CA THR A 382 -32.68 -8.71 -34.44
C THR A 382 -33.64 -8.16 -33.36
N ASP A 383 -34.95 -8.36 -33.53
CA ASP A 383 -35.96 -7.96 -32.53
C ASP A 383 -36.01 -8.88 -31.30
N THR A 384 -35.27 -10.00 -31.29
CA THR A 384 -35.29 -10.99 -30.20
C THR A 384 -33.92 -11.52 -29.78
N LYS A 385 -32.84 -11.15 -30.49
CA LYS A 385 -31.50 -11.65 -30.21
C LYS A 385 -30.39 -10.77 -30.76
N ALA A 386 -29.17 -11.00 -30.28
CA ALA A 386 -27.94 -10.47 -30.85
C ALA A 386 -26.78 -11.47 -30.67
N THR A 387 -25.66 -11.27 -31.36
CA THR A 387 -24.42 -12.05 -31.19
C THR A 387 -23.36 -11.21 -30.51
N ILE A 388 -22.79 -11.70 -29.41
CA ILE A 388 -21.65 -11.07 -28.73
C ILE A 388 -20.36 -11.77 -29.15
N LYS A 389 -19.37 -10.99 -29.58
CA LYS A 389 -18.03 -11.48 -29.95
C LYS A 389 -16.95 -10.69 -29.23
N PRO A 390 -15.77 -11.28 -28.98
CA PRO A 390 -14.57 -10.51 -28.69
C PRO A 390 -14.24 -9.53 -29.81
N ILE A 391 -13.66 -8.38 -29.47
CA ILE A 391 -13.03 -7.52 -30.48
C ILE A 391 -11.85 -8.24 -31.14
N LYS A 392 -11.54 -7.90 -32.40
CA LYS A 392 -10.54 -8.59 -33.24
C LYS A 392 -9.19 -8.80 -32.54
N ASP A 393 -8.71 -7.75 -31.85
CA ASP A 393 -7.43 -7.72 -31.16
C ASP A 393 -7.59 -7.80 -29.63
N SER A 394 -8.63 -8.51 -29.15
CA SER A 394 -8.94 -8.60 -27.72
C SER A 394 -7.74 -9.11 -26.92
N GLN A 395 -7.43 -8.41 -25.83
CA GLN A 395 -6.33 -8.75 -24.94
C GLN A 395 -6.71 -9.81 -23.90
N PHE A 396 -8.02 -9.99 -23.65
CA PHE A 396 -8.54 -10.83 -22.57
C PHE A 396 -9.25 -12.09 -23.07
N TYR A 397 -9.92 -12.04 -24.23
CA TYR A 397 -10.70 -13.17 -24.75
C TYR A 397 -10.04 -13.83 -25.96
N LEU A 398 -10.13 -15.16 -26.01
CA LEU A 398 -9.80 -15.94 -27.20
C LEU A 398 -10.69 -15.50 -28.37
N PRO A 399 -10.18 -15.38 -29.61
CA PRO A 399 -10.98 -15.04 -30.78
C PRO A 399 -12.06 -16.10 -31.03
N ASN A 400 -13.25 -15.89 -30.46
CA ASN A 400 -14.34 -16.84 -30.54
C ASN A 400 -15.06 -16.68 -31.88
N ASP A 401 -14.58 -17.42 -32.88
CA ASP A 401 -14.92 -17.30 -34.31
C ASP A 401 -16.41 -17.56 -34.65
N LYS A 402 -17.24 -17.89 -33.66
CA LYS A 402 -18.69 -18.05 -33.77
C LYS A 402 -19.52 -17.05 -32.97
N GLY A 403 -18.92 -16.36 -31.99
CA GLY A 403 -19.64 -15.54 -31.01
C GLY A 403 -20.57 -16.35 -30.09
N ILE A 404 -21.29 -15.64 -29.23
CA ILE A 404 -22.31 -16.18 -28.32
C ILE A 404 -23.63 -15.46 -28.61
N GLU A 405 -24.67 -16.23 -28.92
CA GLU A 405 -26.02 -15.67 -29.12
C GLU A 405 -26.66 -15.34 -27.76
N ILE A 406 -27.18 -14.12 -27.65
CA ILE A 406 -27.97 -13.64 -26.53
C ILE A 406 -29.41 -13.39 -26.98
N GLN A 407 -30.37 -13.48 -26.05
CA GLN A 407 -31.80 -13.39 -26.33
C GLN A 407 -32.46 -12.34 -25.44
N PHE A 408 -33.50 -11.70 -25.97
CA PHE A 408 -34.29 -10.68 -25.27
C PHE A 408 -35.69 -10.55 -25.90
N GLU A 409 -36.59 -9.88 -25.18
CA GLU A 409 -37.86 -9.40 -25.70
C GLU A 409 -37.89 -7.87 -25.69
N LEU A 410 -38.59 -7.23 -26.63
CA LEU A 410 -38.78 -5.78 -26.60
C LEU A 410 -40.05 -5.43 -25.80
N LYS A 411 -39.94 -4.43 -24.92
CA LYS A 411 -41.12 -3.82 -24.28
C LYS A 411 -42.03 -3.18 -25.33
N LYS A 412 -43.34 -3.29 -25.12
CA LYS A 412 -44.36 -2.79 -26.07
C LYS A 412 -44.57 -1.28 -25.87
N GLU A 413 -44.91 -0.55 -26.93
CA GLU A 413 -45.38 0.83 -26.82
C GLU A 413 -46.89 0.85 -26.60
N LEU A 414 -47.41 1.80 -25.80
CA LEU A 414 -48.84 1.86 -25.45
C LEU A 414 -49.75 2.00 -26.68
N LYS A 415 -49.27 2.69 -27.72
CA LYS A 415 -49.98 2.84 -29.00
C LYS A 415 -50.28 1.51 -29.70
N ASP A 416 -49.50 0.46 -29.42
CA ASP A 416 -49.56 -0.86 -30.03
C ASP A 416 -50.37 -1.88 -29.18
N VAL A 417 -50.71 -1.53 -27.94
CA VAL A 417 -51.50 -2.37 -27.01
C VAL A 417 -52.84 -1.76 -26.60
N ILE A 418 -52.97 -0.42 -26.61
CA ILE A 418 -54.26 0.29 -26.47
C ILE A 418 -54.86 0.42 -27.87
N LEU A 419 -55.53 -0.64 -28.29
CA LEU A 419 -56.14 -0.76 -29.63
C LEU A 419 -57.48 -0.03 -29.72
N VAL A 420 -58.27 -0.03 -28.63
CA VAL A 420 -59.53 0.72 -28.53
C VAL A 420 -59.26 2.05 -27.84
N LYS A 421 -59.41 3.14 -28.61
CA LYS A 421 -59.05 4.52 -28.24
C LYS A 421 -60.27 5.44 -28.03
N ILE A 422 -61.47 4.91 -28.20
CA ILE A 422 -62.75 5.57 -27.94
C ILE A 422 -63.46 4.71 -26.90
N LEU A 423 -63.62 5.23 -25.69
CA LEU A 423 -64.12 4.48 -24.54
C LEU A 423 -65.66 4.53 -24.42
N GLY A 424 -66.29 5.45 -25.14
CA GLY A 424 -67.74 5.67 -25.10
C GLY A 424 -68.13 6.72 -24.06
N GLU A 425 -69.28 6.50 -23.42
CA GLU A 425 -69.85 7.39 -22.41
C GLU A 425 -69.41 6.97 -21.00
N LEU A 426 -68.95 7.92 -20.19
CA LEU A 426 -68.49 7.74 -18.81
C LEU A 426 -69.31 8.61 -17.84
N GLU A 427 -69.43 8.18 -16.60
CA GLU A 427 -70.16 8.94 -15.56
C GLU A 427 -69.38 10.19 -15.09
N ASP A 428 -68.05 10.13 -15.10
CA ASP A 428 -67.15 11.26 -14.84
C ASP A 428 -65.78 11.07 -15.54
N ASN A 429 -64.91 12.08 -15.41
CA ASN A 429 -63.54 12.07 -15.94
C ASN A 429 -62.47 11.74 -14.87
N LYS A 430 -62.83 11.04 -13.78
CA LYS A 430 -61.84 10.64 -12.75
C LYS A 430 -60.91 9.56 -13.30
N GLU A 431 -59.68 9.54 -12.79
CA GLU A 431 -58.64 8.61 -13.25
C GLU A 431 -59.08 7.14 -13.19
N GLN A 432 -59.70 6.71 -12.09
CA GLN A 432 -60.16 5.34 -11.93
C GLN A 432 -61.23 4.96 -12.98
N THR A 433 -62.23 5.83 -13.20
CA THR A 433 -63.29 5.65 -14.21
C THR A 433 -62.71 5.46 -15.60
N ILE A 434 -61.71 6.27 -15.96
CA ILE A 434 -61.02 6.20 -17.26
C ILE A 434 -60.17 4.93 -17.37
N LEU A 435 -59.41 4.57 -16.34
CA LEU A 435 -58.57 3.35 -16.34
C LEU A 435 -59.42 2.07 -16.41
N ASP A 436 -60.54 2.00 -15.70
CA ASP A 436 -61.47 0.86 -15.75
C ASP A 436 -62.14 0.73 -17.11
N ALA A 437 -62.48 1.85 -17.76
CA ALA A 437 -62.98 1.88 -19.13
C ALA A 437 -61.90 1.42 -20.14
N ILE A 438 -60.65 1.85 -19.98
CA ILE A 438 -59.50 1.38 -20.79
C ILE A 438 -59.32 -0.14 -20.64
N GLN A 439 -59.35 -0.67 -19.41
CA GLN A 439 -59.22 -2.11 -19.12
C GLN A 439 -60.35 -2.93 -19.76
N THR A 440 -61.58 -2.42 -19.67
CA THR A 440 -62.78 -3.05 -20.24
C THR A 440 -62.70 -3.11 -21.77
N ALA A 441 -62.20 -2.04 -22.40
CA ALA A 441 -62.03 -1.93 -23.84
C ALA A 441 -60.80 -2.71 -24.37
N ASN A 442 -59.73 -2.84 -23.57
CA ASN A 442 -58.45 -3.45 -23.93
C ASN A 442 -58.07 -4.57 -22.94
N LYS A 443 -58.75 -5.72 -23.03
CA LYS A 443 -58.71 -6.79 -22.02
C LYS A 443 -57.32 -7.39 -21.74
N ASP A 444 -56.39 -7.33 -22.69
CA ASP A 444 -55.02 -7.85 -22.56
C ASP A 444 -54.01 -6.80 -22.06
N LEU A 445 -54.48 -5.58 -21.77
CA LEU A 445 -53.69 -4.52 -21.13
C LEU A 445 -53.64 -4.75 -19.62
N ASP A 446 -52.48 -4.55 -18.99
CA ASP A 446 -52.35 -4.52 -17.54
C ASP A 446 -52.40 -3.06 -17.05
N ILE A 447 -53.57 -2.62 -16.57
CA ILE A 447 -53.72 -1.23 -16.10
C ILE A 447 -52.79 -0.88 -14.94
N ASN A 448 -52.29 -1.86 -14.18
CA ASN A 448 -51.41 -1.58 -13.04
C ASN A 448 -50.06 -0.99 -13.48
N GLN A 449 -49.68 -1.18 -14.75
CA GLN A 449 -48.43 -0.68 -15.34
C GLN A 449 -48.59 0.61 -16.16
N ILE A 450 -49.79 1.20 -16.17
CA ILE A 450 -50.07 2.52 -16.78
C ILE A 450 -50.72 3.46 -15.76
N GLN A 451 -50.73 4.76 -16.07
CA GLN A 451 -51.33 5.83 -15.28
C GLN A 451 -51.71 6.98 -16.23
N LEU A 452 -52.49 7.95 -15.77
CA LEU A 452 -52.78 9.14 -16.59
C LEU A 452 -51.64 10.16 -16.56
N ASP A 453 -51.48 10.91 -17.65
CA ASP A 453 -50.47 11.94 -17.82
C ASP A 453 -51.08 13.34 -17.72
N GLY A 454 -51.14 13.84 -16.49
CA GLY A 454 -51.81 15.10 -16.17
C GLY A 454 -53.31 14.93 -15.92
N THR A 455 -54.01 16.06 -15.81
CA THR A 455 -55.45 16.10 -15.54
C THR A 455 -56.26 15.78 -16.81
N PRO A 456 -57.19 14.81 -16.80
CA PRO A 456 -58.09 14.53 -17.92
C PRO A 456 -58.97 15.74 -18.27
N SER A 457 -59.33 15.88 -19.55
CA SER A 457 -60.39 16.80 -19.97
C SER A 457 -61.76 16.12 -19.84
N ASN A 458 -62.82 16.79 -20.30
CA ASN A 458 -64.17 16.19 -20.36
C ASN A 458 -64.38 15.32 -21.62
N THR A 459 -63.38 15.23 -22.51
CA THR A 459 -63.47 14.50 -23.79
C THR A 459 -62.31 13.59 -24.10
N GLU A 460 -61.15 13.78 -23.45
CA GLU A 460 -59.94 12.99 -23.69
C GLU A 460 -59.04 12.88 -22.46
N ALA A 461 -58.22 11.83 -22.44
CA ALA A 461 -57.14 11.64 -21.48
C ALA A 461 -55.88 11.09 -22.16
N ILE A 462 -54.71 11.48 -21.66
CA ILE A 462 -53.42 10.91 -22.09
C ILE A 462 -53.04 9.82 -21.09
N VAL A 463 -52.80 8.61 -21.60
CA VAL A 463 -52.32 7.47 -20.82
C VAL A 463 -50.80 7.36 -21.01
N LYS A 464 -50.05 7.15 -19.93
CA LYS A 464 -48.59 6.89 -19.97
C LYS A 464 -48.21 5.58 -19.28
N ALA A 465 -47.15 4.94 -19.77
CA ALA A 465 -46.54 3.81 -19.08
C ALA A 465 -45.87 4.30 -17.78
N LYS A 466 -46.03 3.55 -16.68
CA LYS A 466 -45.28 3.81 -15.45
C LYS A 466 -43.79 3.56 -15.68
N SER A 467 -42.94 4.31 -14.99
CA SER A 467 -41.48 4.24 -15.14
C SER A 467 -40.88 2.88 -14.76
N ASP A 468 -41.54 2.14 -13.88
CA ASP A 468 -41.20 0.80 -13.41
C ASP A 468 -41.91 -0.34 -14.19
N SER A 469 -42.66 -0.01 -15.26
CA SER A 469 -43.35 -1.01 -16.08
C SER A 469 -42.38 -2.06 -16.63
N LYS A 470 -42.77 -3.33 -16.51
CA LYS A 470 -42.04 -4.51 -17.01
C LYS A 470 -42.36 -4.78 -18.47
N ASP A 471 -43.61 -4.53 -18.87
CA ASP A 471 -44.14 -4.88 -20.20
C ASP A 471 -44.16 -3.70 -21.18
N TYR A 472 -44.25 -2.47 -20.67
CA TYR A 472 -44.41 -1.26 -21.48
C TYR A 472 -43.17 -0.36 -21.41
N LYS A 473 -42.84 0.27 -22.53
CA LYS A 473 -41.67 1.15 -22.66
C LYS A 473 -41.87 2.43 -21.84
N PRO A 474 -40.98 2.78 -20.89
CA PRO A 474 -41.10 4.01 -20.11
C PRO A 474 -41.20 5.25 -20.99
N GLY A 475 -42.09 6.18 -20.63
CA GLY A 475 -42.37 7.38 -21.42
C GLY A 475 -43.21 7.14 -22.69
N SER A 476 -43.64 5.91 -22.98
CA SER A 476 -44.63 5.66 -24.02
C SER A 476 -46.02 6.16 -23.58
N THR A 477 -46.68 6.92 -24.46
CA THR A 477 -48.00 7.50 -24.21
C THR A 477 -49.01 7.15 -25.31
N GLN A 478 -50.31 7.26 -24.99
CA GLN A 478 -51.41 7.12 -25.94
C GLN A 478 -52.66 7.87 -25.44
N THR A 479 -53.23 8.76 -26.27
CA THR A 479 -54.50 9.45 -25.99
C THR A 479 -55.71 8.51 -26.18
N VAL A 480 -56.73 8.65 -25.33
CA VAL A 480 -58.04 8.02 -25.42
C VAL A 480 -59.15 9.07 -25.32
N ASN A 481 -60.32 8.80 -25.92
CA ASN A 481 -61.43 9.75 -26.03
C ASN A 481 -62.72 9.18 -25.42
N PHE A 482 -63.57 10.04 -24.86
CA PHE A 482 -64.86 9.67 -24.23
C PHE A 482 -65.85 10.85 -24.24
N THR A 483 -67.08 10.62 -23.78
CA THR A 483 -68.09 11.65 -23.48
C THR A 483 -68.64 11.47 -22.06
N LEU A 484 -69.16 12.53 -21.43
CA LEU A 484 -69.73 12.45 -20.08
C LEU A 484 -71.26 12.41 -20.10
N SER A 485 -71.87 11.57 -19.26
CA SER A 485 -73.33 11.51 -19.09
C SER A 485 -73.87 12.76 -18.38
N VAL A 486 -74.85 13.44 -18.99
CA VAL A 486 -75.53 14.59 -18.39
C VAL A 486 -76.88 14.16 -17.81
N VAL A 487 -77.03 14.22 -16.48
CA VAL A 487 -78.31 14.02 -15.80
C VAL A 487 -78.89 15.39 -15.44
N ASN A 488 -79.97 15.81 -16.10
CA ASN A 488 -80.62 17.11 -15.90
C ASN A 488 -82.08 16.93 -15.41
N ASP A 489 -82.32 17.11 -14.11
CA ASP A 489 -83.65 17.33 -13.50
C ASP A 489 -83.80 18.80 -13.07
N LYS A 490 -83.56 19.71 -14.02
CA LYS A 490 -83.63 21.16 -13.82
C LYS A 490 -85.07 21.67 -13.78
N LYS A 491 -85.35 22.65 -12.92
CA LYS A 491 -86.67 23.29 -12.77
C LYS A 491 -86.77 24.60 -13.56
N ASP A 492 -87.98 24.99 -13.97
CA ASP A 492 -88.16 26.30 -14.62
C ASP A 492 -88.14 27.43 -13.57
N LEU A 493 -87.51 28.56 -13.91
CA LEU A 493 -87.33 29.68 -12.98
C LEU A 493 -88.68 30.29 -12.51
N SER A 494 -89.70 30.24 -13.37
CA SER A 494 -91.06 30.67 -13.07
C SER A 494 -91.77 29.80 -12.02
N ASP A 495 -91.32 28.56 -11.80
CA ASP A 495 -91.91 27.66 -10.79
C ASP A 495 -91.43 28.00 -9.37
N VAL A 496 -90.33 28.77 -9.24
CA VAL A 496 -89.74 29.15 -7.96
C VAL A 496 -89.90 30.63 -7.62
N ILE A 497 -89.80 31.55 -8.60
CA ILE A 497 -90.11 32.98 -8.40
C ILE A 497 -91.62 33.19 -8.67
N THR A 498 -92.44 32.96 -7.64
CA THR A 498 -93.91 33.04 -7.72
C THR A 498 -94.48 34.36 -7.21
N VAL A 499 -93.74 35.08 -6.37
CA VAL A 499 -94.07 36.42 -5.86
C VAL A 499 -93.18 37.45 -6.57
N THR A 500 -93.80 38.22 -7.46
CA THR A 500 -93.14 39.20 -8.34
C THR A 500 -93.34 40.67 -7.94
N THR A 501 -94.00 40.94 -6.82
CA THR A 501 -94.08 42.30 -6.23
C THR A 501 -93.32 42.32 -4.91
N LEU A 502 -92.17 42.97 -4.93
CA LEU A 502 -91.18 42.93 -3.85
C LEU A 502 -91.52 43.93 -2.72
N GLY A 503 -92.09 45.09 -3.10
CA GLY A 503 -92.53 46.14 -2.18
C GLY A 503 -91.68 47.41 -2.28
N GLU A 504 -91.55 48.11 -1.17
CA GLU A 504 -90.64 49.26 -1.07
C GLU A 504 -89.21 48.76 -0.82
N LEU A 505 -88.25 49.25 -1.61
CA LEU A 505 -86.82 48.95 -1.52
C LEU A 505 -86.04 50.25 -1.28
N ASP A 506 -84.88 50.14 -0.62
CA ASP A 506 -84.02 51.32 -0.38
C ASP A 506 -83.30 51.78 -1.68
N ASN A 507 -83.00 50.88 -2.63
CA ASN A 507 -82.50 51.19 -3.97
C ASN A 507 -82.94 50.12 -5.01
N ASN A 508 -82.54 50.28 -6.28
CA ASN A 508 -82.81 49.35 -7.38
C ASN A 508 -81.57 48.54 -7.81
N GLU A 509 -80.61 48.32 -6.92
CA GLU A 509 -79.41 47.51 -7.20
C GLU A 509 -79.74 46.01 -7.24
N GLU A 510 -78.96 45.25 -8.01
CA GLU A 510 -79.18 43.81 -8.23
C GLU A 510 -79.25 43.03 -6.91
N GLN A 511 -78.33 43.26 -5.98
CA GLN A 511 -78.32 42.53 -4.70
C GLN A 511 -79.58 42.82 -3.88
N THR A 512 -80.00 44.08 -3.76
CA THR A 512 -81.22 44.49 -3.05
C THR A 512 -82.48 43.85 -3.65
N ILE A 513 -82.52 43.72 -4.98
CA ILE A 513 -83.61 43.05 -5.70
C ILE A 513 -83.57 41.53 -5.47
N ILE A 514 -82.39 40.89 -5.54
CA ILE A 514 -82.20 39.44 -5.30
C ILE A 514 -82.54 39.06 -3.85
N ASP A 515 -82.11 39.85 -2.87
CA ASP A 515 -82.42 39.65 -1.46
C ASP A 515 -83.93 39.78 -1.20
N ALA A 516 -84.57 40.77 -1.83
CA ALA A 516 -86.01 40.94 -1.75
C ALA A 516 -86.77 39.80 -2.44
N ILE A 517 -86.28 39.25 -3.55
CA ILE A 517 -86.83 38.03 -4.18
C ILE A 517 -86.73 36.85 -3.22
N LYS A 518 -85.56 36.64 -2.59
CA LYS A 518 -85.33 35.57 -1.63
C LYS A 518 -86.27 35.66 -0.44
N ALA A 519 -86.45 36.86 0.11
CA ALA A 519 -87.35 37.14 1.24
C ALA A 519 -88.85 37.00 0.90
N LYS A 520 -89.22 36.90 -0.38
CA LYS A 520 -90.59 36.63 -0.86
C LYS A 520 -90.78 35.23 -1.42
N ASN A 521 -89.70 34.54 -1.78
CA ASN A 521 -89.68 33.27 -2.47
C ASN A 521 -88.60 32.35 -1.85
N ASP A 522 -88.84 31.86 -0.63
CA ASP A 522 -87.85 31.14 0.18
C ASP A 522 -87.12 29.98 -0.53
N GLN A 523 -87.79 29.34 -1.51
CA GLN A 523 -87.24 28.20 -2.28
C GLN A 523 -86.34 28.57 -3.46
N VAL A 524 -86.16 29.86 -3.76
CA VAL A 524 -85.25 30.34 -4.81
C VAL A 524 -83.81 30.25 -4.32
N ASP A 525 -82.92 29.59 -5.06
CA ASP A 525 -81.48 29.69 -4.83
C ASP A 525 -80.94 30.94 -5.55
N THR A 526 -80.51 31.92 -4.77
CA THR A 526 -80.02 33.20 -5.28
C THR A 526 -78.66 33.09 -5.97
N ASN A 527 -77.92 32.00 -5.75
CA ASN A 527 -76.63 31.78 -6.43
C ASN A 527 -76.80 31.41 -7.91
N GLU A 528 -77.98 30.92 -8.30
CA GLU A 528 -78.30 30.37 -9.61
C GLU A 528 -79.03 31.36 -10.54
N ILE A 529 -79.29 32.58 -10.04
CA ILE A 529 -80.02 33.65 -10.75
C ILE A 529 -79.20 34.94 -10.78
N GLN A 530 -79.51 35.83 -11.72
CA GLN A 530 -78.90 37.15 -11.89
C GLN A 530 -79.89 38.11 -12.55
N LEU A 531 -79.60 39.41 -12.53
CA LEU A 531 -80.36 40.43 -13.25
C LEU A 531 -80.17 40.29 -14.77
N ASP A 532 -81.23 40.46 -15.55
CA ASP A 532 -81.17 40.50 -17.01
C ASP A 532 -81.08 41.96 -17.50
N GLY A 533 -79.86 42.49 -17.51
CA GLY A 533 -79.58 43.87 -17.90
C GLY A 533 -79.55 44.81 -16.70
N VAL A 534 -80.33 45.89 -16.75
CA VAL A 534 -80.37 46.94 -15.71
C VAL A 534 -81.80 47.11 -15.23
N ALA A 535 -81.99 47.26 -13.91
CA ALA A 535 -83.29 47.49 -13.32
C ALA A 535 -83.81 48.91 -13.64
N GLU A 536 -85.08 49.04 -13.98
CA GLU A 536 -85.77 50.33 -14.08
C GLU A 536 -86.19 50.80 -12.67
N GLU A 537 -86.63 52.06 -12.53
CA GLU A 537 -86.94 52.70 -11.24
C GLU A 537 -88.00 51.96 -10.38
N THR A 538 -88.78 51.06 -10.97
CA THR A 538 -89.89 50.33 -10.30
C THR A 538 -90.02 48.86 -10.72
N LYS A 539 -89.08 48.32 -11.51
CA LYS A 539 -89.13 46.92 -11.99
C LYS A 539 -87.78 46.40 -12.45
N ALA A 540 -87.65 45.08 -12.48
CA ALA A 540 -86.46 44.37 -12.96
C ALA A 540 -86.85 43.06 -13.65
N THR A 541 -86.00 42.56 -14.54
CA THR A 541 -86.11 41.22 -15.13
C THR A 541 -84.98 40.36 -14.58
N ILE A 542 -85.30 39.16 -14.09
CA ILE A 542 -84.36 38.21 -13.48
C ILE A 542 -84.21 37.04 -14.42
N LYS A 543 -82.98 36.54 -14.61
CA LYS A 543 -82.68 35.36 -15.41
C LYS A 543 -81.94 34.29 -14.62
N THR A 544 -82.05 33.06 -15.09
CA THR A 544 -81.15 31.97 -14.71
C THR A 544 -79.71 32.32 -15.15
N LYS A 545 -78.69 31.96 -14.36
CA LYS A 545 -77.30 32.06 -14.81
C LYS A 545 -76.96 31.03 -15.89
N ASP A 546 -76.06 31.38 -16.80
CA ASP A 546 -75.70 30.52 -17.94
C ASP A 546 -75.06 29.18 -17.51
N ASP A 547 -74.44 29.15 -16.34
CA ASP A 547 -73.80 27.99 -15.69
C ASP A 547 -74.68 27.29 -14.64
N SER A 548 -75.94 27.74 -14.45
CA SER A 548 -76.87 27.19 -13.45
C SER A 548 -76.94 25.67 -13.55
N THR A 549 -76.92 24.99 -12.40
CA THR A 549 -77.09 23.54 -12.28
C THR A 549 -78.51 23.16 -11.86
N ILE A 550 -79.25 24.07 -11.24
CA ILE A 550 -80.57 23.83 -10.64
C ILE A 550 -81.74 24.24 -11.55
N TYR A 551 -81.57 25.31 -12.34
CA TYR A 551 -82.65 25.88 -13.16
C TYR A 551 -82.42 25.73 -14.66
N ASN A 552 -83.53 25.64 -15.40
CA ASN A 552 -83.54 25.79 -16.85
C ASN A 552 -83.35 27.27 -17.22
N PRO A 553 -82.74 27.58 -18.39
CA PRO A 553 -82.66 28.95 -18.89
C PRO A 553 -84.06 29.57 -19.04
N GLY A 554 -84.32 30.67 -18.33
CA GLY A 554 -85.60 31.37 -18.34
C GLY A 554 -85.51 32.72 -17.63
N THR A 555 -86.58 33.51 -17.71
CA THR A 555 -86.65 34.86 -17.11
C THR A 555 -87.96 35.10 -16.36
N VAL A 556 -87.94 35.99 -15.36
CA VAL A 556 -89.10 36.41 -14.56
C VAL A 556 -89.02 37.90 -14.25
N ASP A 557 -90.09 38.65 -14.53
CA ASP A 557 -90.19 40.08 -14.20
C ASP A 557 -90.67 40.31 -12.75
N VAL A 558 -90.10 41.31 -12.08
CA VAL A 558 -90.42 41.74 -10.71
C VAL A 558 -90.64 43.26 -10.59
N THR A 559 -91.35 43.72 -9.56
CA THR A 559 -91.81 45.11 -9.38
C THR A 559 -91.62 45.63 -7.94
N PHE A 560 -91.30 46.92 -7.78
CA PHE A 560 -90.98 47.58 -6.51
C PHE A 560 -91.16 49.11 -6.54
N THR A 561 -90.92 49.81 -5.43
CA THR A 561 -90.84 51.28 -5.32
C THR A 561 -89.62 51.73 -4.52
N ILE A 562 -88.95 52.82 -4.93
CA ILE A 562 -87.75 53.34 -4.25
C ILE A 562 -88.07 54.51 -3.31
N LYS A 563 -87.45 54.50 -2.13
CA LYS A 563 -87.58 55.49 -1.05
C LYS A 563 -86.69 56.72 -1.32
N GLN A 564 -87.24 57.94 -1.25
CA GLN A 564 -86.51 59.18 -1.50
C GLN A 564 -86.43 60.12 -0.28
N GLU A 565 -85.22 60.50 0.11
CA GLU A 565 -84.92 61.76 0.81
C GLU A 565 -83.71 62.42 0.13
N ASN A 566 -83.74 63.75 -0.05
CA ASN A 566 -82.74 64.43 -0.87
C ASN A 566 -82.40 65.84 -0.36
N THR A 567 -81.23 65.97 0.27
CA THR A 567 -80.44 67.22 0.32
C THR A 567 -78.97 66.82 0.27
N LYS A 568 -78.28 67.13 -0.84
CA LYS A 568 -76.86 66.80 -0.97
C LYS A 568 -76.01 67.60 0.02
N LYS A 569 -74.98 66.95 0.56
CA LYS A 569 -74.01 67.57 1.50
C LYS A 569 -72.71 67.93 0.79
N ASP A 570 -71.95 68.88 1.31
CA ASP A 570 -70.60 69.14 0.80
C ASP A 570 -69.64 68.05 1.30
N LEU A 571 -68.71 67.61 0.46
CA LEU A 571 -67.81 66.48 0.78
C LEU A 571 -66.94 66.75 2.02
N SER A 572 -66.54 68.01 2.23
CA SER A 572 -65.81 68.48 3.42
C SER A 572 -66.63 68.46 4.72
N ASP A 573 -67.96 68.46 4.63
CA ASP A 573 -68.84 68.40 5.80
C ASP A 573 -69.00 66.96 6.32
N VAL A 574 -68.61 65.96 5.52
CA VAL A 574 -68.69 64.54 5.88
C VAL A 574 -67.32 63.89 6.09
N ILE A 575 -66.30 64.23 5.30
CA ILE A 575 -64.89 63.84 5.56
C ILE A 575 -64.24 64.91 6.45
N THR A 576 -64.52 64.83 7.76
CA THR A 576 -64.01 65.78 8.76
C THR A 576 -62.68 65.33 9.38
N GLU A 577 -62.46 64.02 9.51
CA GLU A 577 -61.19 63.44 9.96
C GLU A 577 -60.36 63.04 8.74
N THR A 578 -59.33 63.85 8.47
CA THR A 578 -58.46 63.72 7.30
C THR A 578 -57.15 62.96 7.56
N THR A 579 -56.83 62.64 8.82
CA THR A 579 -55.68 61.78 9.17
C THR A 579 -56.17 60.37 9.43
N LEU A 580 -56.01 59.47 8.47
CA LEU A 580 -56.60 58.13 8.49
C LEU A 580 -55.87 57.17 9.44
N GLY A 581 -54.58 57.45 9.71
CA GLY A 581 -53.71 56.62 10.54
C GLY A 581 -52.81 55.72 9.70
N GLU A 582 -52.59 54.50 10.16
CA GLU A 582 -51.74 53.51 9.50
C GLU A 582 -52.60 52.56 8.64
N LEU A 583 -52.24 52.41 7.36
CA LEU A 583 -52.98 51.64 6.33
C LEU A 583 -52.10 50.54 5.73
N ASP A 584 -52.68 49.39 5.36
CA ASP A 584 -51.90 48.26 4.82
C ASP A 584 -51.27 48.57 3.44
N ASN A 585 -51.90 49.41 2.61
CA ASN A 585 -51.36 49.91 1.35
C ASN A 585 -51.99 51.28 0.96
N ASN A 586 -51.58 51.85 -0.19
CA ASN A 586 -52.13 53.11 -0.74
C ASN A 586 -53.10 52.90 -1.91
N GLU A 587 -53.73 51.73 -2.02
CA GLU A 587 -54.75 51.45 -3.03
C GLU A 587 -56.06 52.18 -2.70
N GLU A 588 -56.84 52.51 -3.74
CA GLU A 588 -58.06 53.31 -3.63
C GLU A 588 -59.06 52.72 -2.61
N GLN A 589 -59.30 51.41 -2.66
CA GLN A 589 -60.24 50.76 -1.74
C GLN A 589 -59.79 50.86 -0.28
N THR A 590 -58.52 50.59 0.01
CA THR A 590 -57.96 50.67 1.37
C THR A 590 -58.04 52.08 1.95
N ILE A 591 -57.82 53.11 1.12
CA ILE A 591 -57.98 54.51 1.52
C ILE A 591 -59.46 54.85 1.75
N ILE A 592 -60.37 54.41 0.88
CA ILE A 592 -61.82 54.63 1.00
C ILE A 592 -62.40 53.94 2.25
N ASP A 593 -62.00 52.69 2.53
CA ASP A 593 -62.42 51.94 3.72
C ASP A 593 -61.94 52.62 5.01
N ALA A 594 -60.71 53.16 5.00
CA ALA A 594 -60.19 53.90 6.14
C ALA A 594 -60.86 55.27 6.35
N ILE A 595 -61.23 55.96 5.27
CA ILE A 595 -62.07 57.17 5.33
C ILE A 595 -63.42 56.82 5.98
N LYS A 596 -64.05 55.73 5.54
CA LYS A 596 -65.32 55.25 6.10
C LYS A 596 -65.21 54.95 7.59
N ALA A 597 -64.16 54.24 8.02
CA ALA A 597 -63.93 53.88 9.42
C ALA A 597 -63.56 55.08 10.33
N LYS A 598 -63.17 56.22 9.76
CA LYS A 598 -62.93 57.48 10.50
C LYS A 598 -64.08 58.47 10.41
N ASN A 599 -64.92 58.34 9.39
CA ASN A 599 -66.00 59.24 9.05
C ASN A 599 -67.24 58.42 8.69
N ASP A 600 -67.83 57.73 9.68
CA ASP A 600 -68.91 56.74 9.47
C ASP A 600 -70.09 57.26 8.61
N GLN A 601 -70.34 58.58 8.63
CA GLN A 601 -71.37 59.26 7.83
C GLN A 601 -71.06 59.41 6.33
N VAL A 602 -69.85 59.06 5.87
CA VAL A 602 -69.44 59.14 4.46
C VAL A 602 -70.00 57.95 3.70
N ASP A 603 -70.66 58.20 2.58
CA ASP A 603 -71.04 57.16 1.63
C ASP A 603 -69.87 56.92 0.67
N THR A 604 -69.30 55.73 0.74
CA THR A 604 -68.14 55.32 -0.07
C THR A 604 -68.49 55.09 -1.53
N ASN A 605 -69.76 54.80 -1.84
CA ASN A 605 -70.20 54.58 -3.22
C ASN A 605 -70.25 55.88 -4.03
N GLU A 606 -70.25 57.03 -3.35
CA GLU A 606 -70.46 58.38 -3.88
C GLU A 606 -69.15 59.19 -4.02
N ILE A 607 -68.03 58.62 -3.60
CA ILE A 607 -66.69 59.22 -3.64
C ILE A 607 -65.71 58.35 -4.41
N GLN A 608 -64.62 58.94 -4.92
CA GLN A 608 -63.55 58.25 -5.63
C GLN A 608 -62.21 58.95 -5.38
N LEU A 609 -61.11 58.25 -5.63
CA LEU A 609 -59.77 58.81 -5.56
C LEU A 609 -59.53 59.73 -6.78
N ASP A 610 -59.09 60.97 -6.53
CA ASP A 610 -58.62 61.88 -7.60
C ASP A 610 -57.14 61.66 -7.91
N GLY A 611 -56.37 61.28 -6.88
CA GLY A 611 -55.00 60.81 -7.04
C GLY A 611 -54.25 60.66 -5.71
N VAL A 612 -53.13 59.95 -5.75
CA VAL A 612 -52.15 59.89 -4.66
C VAL A 612 -51.03 60.89 -4.99
N ALA A 613 -50.85 61.90 -4.14
CA ALA A 613 -49.87 62.97 -4.39
C ALA A 613 -48.46 62.56 -3.92
N GLU A 614 -48.39 61.83 -2.81
CA GLU A 614 -47.17 61.28 -2.18
C GLU A 614 -47.53 59.94 -1.50
N GLU A 615 -46.55 59.09 -1.17
CA GLU A 615 -46.79 57.75 -0.56
C GLU A 615 -47.63 57.77 0.74
N THR A 616 -47.81 58.94 1.35
CA THR A 616 -48.51 59.18 2.63
C THR A 616 -49.68 60.18 2.50
N LYS A 617 -50.07 60.56 1.27
CA LYS A 617 -51.12 61.56 1.04
C LYS A 617 -51.94 61.31 -0.24
N ALA A 618 -53.26 61.31 -0.10
CA ALA A 618 -54.21 61.18 -1.20
C ALA A 618 -55.21 62.35 -1.25
N THR A 619 -55.81 62.57 -2.43
CA THR A 619 -56.89 63.52 -2.65
C THR A 619 -58.14 62.75 -3.11
N ILE A 620 -59.23 62.94 -2.37
CA ILE A 620 -60.53 62.31 -2.60
C ILE A 620 -61.44 63.32 -3.27
N LYS A 621 -62.26 62.88 -4.23
CA LYS A 621 -63.28 63.70 -4.88
C LYS A 621 -64.64 63.03 -4.83
N THR A 622 -65.68 63.82 -5.00
CA THR A 622 -67.02 63.31 -5.30
C THR A 622 -67.01 62.59 -6.66
N LYS A 623 -67.81 61.53 -6.83
CA LYS A 623 -68.08 60.98 -8.17
C LYS A 623 -68.90 61.95 -9.01
N ASP A 624 -68.69 61.95 -10.33
CA ASP A 624 -69.34 62.89 -11.25
C ASP A 624 -70.88 62.68 -11.34
N ASP A 625 -71.35 61.47 -11.03
CA ASP A 625 -72.75 61.05 -10.98
C ASP A 625 -73.35 61.03 -9.56
N SER A 626 -72.57 61.43 -8.54
CA SER A 626 -72.96 61.43 -7.12
C SER A 626 -74.37 62.01 -6.89
N THR A 627 -75.22 61.27 -6.18
CA THR A 627 -76.58 61.67 -5.80
C THR A 627 -76.67 62.24 -4.39
N ILE A 628 -75.69 61.99 -3.52
CA ILE A 628 -75.67 62.34 -2.09
C ILE A 628 -74.77 63.55 -1.78
N TYR A 629 -73.77 63.84 -2.62
CA TYR A 629 -72.78 64.89 -2.37
C TYR A 629 -72.71 65.94 -3.48
N ASN A 630 -72.32 67.16 -3.10
CA ASN A 630 -71.96 68.19 -4.07
C ASN A 630 -70.54 67.95 -4.61
N PRO A 631 -70.23 68.34 -5.86
CA PRO A 631 -68.88 68.22 -6.41
C PRO A 631 -67.85 69.01 -5.60
N GLY A 632 -66.83 68.32 -5.10
CA GLY A 632 -65.76 68.88 -4.28
C GLY A 632 -64.63 67.87 -4.06
N THR A 633 -63.56 68.32 -3.39
CA THR A 633 -62.41 67.47 -3.06
C THR A 633 -61.94 67.66 -1.61
N VAL A 634 -61.34 66.62 -1.03
CA VAL A 634 -60.76 66.61 0.32
C VAL A 634 -59.42 65.88 0.30
N ASP A 635 -58.38 66.51 0.85
CA ASP A 635 -57.07 65.88 1.04
C ASP A 635 -57.03 65.06 2.34
N VAL A 636 -56.44 63.87 2.29
CA VAL A 636 -56.25 62.97 3.43
C VAL A 636 -54.79 62.51 3.55
N THR A 637 -54.35 62.23 4.77
CA THR A 637 -52.99 61.78 5.11
C THR A 637 -53.01 60.47 5.89
N PHE A 638 -51.97 59.65 5.68
CA PHE A 638 -51.81 58.34 6.31
C PHE A 638 -50.34 57.91 6.34
N THR A 639 -50.02 56.85 7.07
CA THR A 639 -48.75 56.12 6.96
C THR A 639 -49.02 54.73 6.41
N ILE A 640 -48.16 54.21 5.53
CA ILE A 640 -48.26 52.81 5.12
C ILE A 640 -47.59 51.93 6.16
N LYS A 641 -48.33 50.92 6.61
CA LYS A 641 -47.91 49.86 7.51
C LYS A 641 -46.81 49.07 6.81
N GLN A 642 -45.58 49.21 7.27
CA GLN A 642 -44.54 48.26 6.91
C GLN A 642 -44.76 46.96 7.67
N GLU A 643 -45.69 46.14 7.20
CA GLU A 643 -45.61 44.72 7.50
C GLU A 643 -44.36 44.15 6.82
N ASN A 644 -43.26 44.12 7.56
CA ASN A 644 -42.30 43.04 7.40
C ASN A 644 -43.02 41.74 7.78
N THR A 645 -43.77 41.19 6.82
CA THR A 645 -44.30 39.81 6.85
C THR A 645 -43.17 38.79 6.91
N LYS A 646 -41.96 39.22 6.50
CA LYS A 646 -40.69 38.56 6.69
C LYS A 646 -40.28 38.51 8.16
N LYS A 647 -39.98 37.31 8.65
CA LYS A 647 -39.48 37.07 10.02
C LYS A 647 -37.96 37.22 10.07
N ASP A 648 -37.41 37.58 11.23
CA ASP A 648 -35.96 37.52 11.43
C ASP A 648 -35.51 36.07 11.57
N LEU A 649 -34.35 35.73 11.01
CA LEU A 649 -33.85 34.35 10.98
C LEU A 649 -33.62 33.78 12.39
N SER A 650 -33.26 34.64 13.35
CA SER A 650 -33.11 34.32 14.77
C SER A 650 -34.42 33.96 15.47
N ASP A 651 -35.56 34.42 14.95
CA ASP A 651 -36.88 34.17 15.55
C ASP A 651 -37.42 32.79 15.16
N VAL A 652 -36.83 32.16 14.13
CA VAL A 652 -37.20 30.83 13.65
C VAL A 652 -36.13 29.77 13.93
N ILE A 653 -34.83 30.10 13.85
CA ILE A 653 -33.74 29.23 14.32
C ILE A 653 -33.47 29.56 15.79
N THR A 654 -34.29 29.01 16.68
CA THR A 654 -34.24 29.27 18.13
C THR A 654 -33.43 28.22 18.89
N GLU A 655 -33.44 26.97 18.45
CA GLU A 655 -32.55 25.92 18.92
C GLU A 655 -31.30 25.88 18.03
N THR A 656 -30.19 26.38 18.57
CA THR A 656 -28.89 26.48 17.90
C THR A 656 -27.93 25.34 18.25
N THR A 657 -28.33 24.42 19.14
CA THR A 657 -27.56 23.19 19.46
C THR A 657 -28.17 22.00 18.72
N LEU A 658 -27.62 21.70 17.54
CA LEU A 658 -28.19 20.69 16.64
C LEU A 658 -27.99 19.26 17.17
N GLY A 659 -26.99 19.06 18.03
CA GLY A 659 -26.63 17.77 18.61
C GLY A 659 -25.53 17.07 17.82
N GLU A 660 -25.64 15.75 17.71
CA GLU A 660 -24.66 14.90 17.02
C GLU A 660 -25.07 14.67 15.56
N LEU A 661 -24.20 15.01 14.60
CA LEU A 661 -24.43 14.96 13.15
C LEU A 661 -23.44 14.01 12.45
N ASP A 662 -23.87 13.32 11.39
CA ASP A 662 -22.99 12.37 10.69
C ASP A 662 -21.80 13.05 9.96
N ASN A 663 -21.94 14.30 9.51
CA ASN A 663 -20.88 15.11 8.92
C ASN A 663 -21.20 16.63 9.03
N ASN A 664 -20.30 17.49 8.53
CA ASN A 664 -20.46 18.96 8.51
C ASN A 664 -20.83 19.51 7.12
N GLU A 665 -21.46 18.69 6.26
CA GLU A 665 -21.95 19.15 4.95
C GLU A 665 -23.22 20.01 5.12
N GLU A 666 -23.41 20.96 4.19
CA GLU A 666 -24.50 21.93 4.24
C GLU A 666 -25.88 21.28 4.40
N GLN A 667 -26.18 20.23 3.63
CA GLN A 667 -27.46 19.54 3.70
C GLN A 667 -27.70 18.91 5.08
N THR A 668 -26.69 18.23 5.64
CA THR A 668 -26.77 17.59 6.97
C THR A 668 -27.01 18.61 8.09
N ILE A 669 -26.39 19.79 8.00
CA ILE A 669 -26.60 20.89 8.95
C ILE A 669 -28.01 21.48 8.78
N ILE A 670 -28.47 21.72 7.55
CA ILE A 670 -29.81 22.25 7.25
C ILE A 670 -30.92 21.29 7.67
N ASP A 671 -30.77 19.99 7.43
CA ASP A 671 -31.72 18.95 7.85
C ASP A 671 -31.82 18.87 9.38
N ALA A 672 -30.70 19.02 10.09
CA ALA A 672 -30.69 19.04 11.54
C ALA A 672 -31.29 20.32 12.13
N ILE A 673 -31.08 21.49 11.49
CA ILE A 673 -31.78 22.73 11.84
C ILE A 673 -33.29 22.54 11.69
N LYS A 674 -33.74 21.95 10.59
CA LYS A 674 -35.16 21.67 10.34
C LYS A 674 -35.76 20.74 11.39
N ALA A 675 -35.05 19.68 11.76
CA ALA A 675 -35.50 18.71 12.78
C ALA A 675 -35.52 19.28 14.21
N LYS A 676 -34.83 20.40 14.48
CA LYS A 676 -34.85 21.11 15.76
C LYS A 676 -35.79 22.33 15.77
N ASN A 677 -36.05 22.89 14.59
CA ASN A 677 -36.80 24.12 14.40
C ASN A 677 -37.83 23.90 13.27
N ASP A 678 -38.88 23.12 13.55
CA ASP A 678 -39.87 22.68 12.54
C ASP A 678 -40.47 23.82 11.70
N GLN A 679 -40.54 25.04 12.24
CA GLN A 679 -41.09 26.24 11.59
C GLN A 679 -40.15 26.87 10.53
N VAL A 680 -38.88 26.47 10.48
CA VAL A 680 -37.91 26.99 9.51
C VAL A 680 -38.19 26.40 8.12
N ASP A 681 -38.59 27.23 7.15
CA ASP A 681 -38.46 26.85 5.74
C ASP A 681 -36.97 26.80 5.35
N THR A 682 -36.50 25.60 4.95
CA THR A 682 -35.12 25.35 4.55
C THR A 682 -34.79 25.83 3.14
N ASN A 683 -35.80 26.10 2.31
CA ASN A 683 -35.59 26.59 0.95
C ASN A 683 -35.13 28.06 0.91
N GLU A 684 -35.35 28.79 2.00
CA GLU A 684 -35.13 30.23 2.14
C GLU A 684 -33.81 30.59 2.84
N ILE A 685 -33.06 29.57 3.29
CA ILE A 685 -31.79 29.69 4.03
C ILE A 685 -30.66 28.92 3.32
N GLN A 686 -29.42 29.29 3.60
CA GLN A 686 -28.22 28.66 3.07
C GLN A 686 -27.06 28.77 4.08
N LEU A 687 -26.04 27.94 3.92
CA LEU A 687 -24.82 28.03 4.70
C LEU A 687 -23.98 29.25 4.27
N ASP A 688 -23.59 30.10 5.22
CA ASP A 688 -22.61 31.17 4.97
C ASP A 688 -21.17 30.65 5.10
N GLY A 689 -20.95 29.74 6.06
CA GLY A 689 -19.71 29.00 6.19
C GLY A 689 -19.66 28.11 7.44
N VAL A 690 -18.67 27.22 7.46
CA VAL A 690 -18.28 26.44 8.64
C VAL A 690 -17.06 27.11 9.26
N ALA A 691 -17.19 27.61 10.49
CA ALA A 691 -16.11 28.33 11.16
C ALA A 691 -15.09 27.36 11.82
N GLU A 692 -15.59 26.27 12.39
CA GLU A 692 -14.85 25.20 13.06
C GLU A 692 -15.59 23.86 12.86
N GLU A 693 -14.95 22.71 13.12
CA GLU A 693 -15.55 21.37 12.91
C GLU A 693 -16.86 21.12 13.69
N THR A 694 -17.19 21.99 14.65
CA THR A 694 -18.36 21.92 15.55
C THR A 694 -19.27 23.16 15.47
N LYS A 695 -19.01 24.11 14.54
CA LYS A 695 -19.75 25.37 14.44
C LYS A 695 -19.93 25.86 13.00
N ALA A 696 -21.16 26.20 12.65
CA ALA A 696 -21.53 26.76 11.35
C ALA A 696 -22.34 28.07 11.51
N THR A 697 -22.32 28.90 10.47
CA THR A 697 -23.11 30.13 10.36
C THR A 697 -24.09 29.99 9.20
N ILE A 698 -25.38 30.13 9.50
CA ILE A 698 -26.50 30.05 8.56
C ILE A 698 -26.92 31.46 8.19
N LYS A 699 -27.29 31.69 6.93
CA LYS A 699 -27.83 32.98 6.47
C LYS A 699 -29.12 32.81 5.69
N THR A 700 -29.92 33.86 5.68
CA THR A 700 -31.01 34.04 4.73
C THR A 700 -30.48 34.05 3.29
N LYS A 701 -31.21 33.50 2.32
CA LYS A 701 -30.89 33.67 0.90
C LYS A 701 -31.20 35.09 0.42
N ASP A 702 -30.40 35.60 -0.51
CA ASP A 702 -30.52 36.98 -1.01
C ASP A 702 -31.88 37.25 -1.71
N ASP A 703 -32.51 36.20 -2.25
CA ASP A 703 -33.82 36.20 -2.89
C ASP A 703 -34.98 35.74 -1.99
N SER A 704 -34.72 35.50 -0.70
CA SER A 704 -35.74 35.03 0.25
C SER A 704 -36.98 35.93 0.25
N THR A 705 -38.15 35.31 0.26
CA THR A 705 -39.46 35.97 0.39
C THR A 705 -40.02 35.88 1.82
N ILE A 706 -39.54 34.92 2.63
CA ILE A 706 -40.07 34.60 3.97
C ILE A 706 -39.24 35.21 5.11
N TYR A 707 -37.95 35.50 4.91
CA TYR A 707 -37.07 36.04 5.96
C TYR A 707 -36.42 37.38 5.61
N ASN A 708 -36.08 38.13 6.66
CA ASN A 708 -35.20 39.29 6.57
C ASN A 708 -33.75 38.85 6.39
N PRO A 709 -32.90 39.62 5.69
CA PRO A 709 -31.47 39.32 5.59
C PRO A 709 -30.81 39.30 6.98
N GLY A 710 -30.29 38.15 7.39
CA GLY A 710 -29.67 37.95 8.69
C GLY A 710 -28.86 36.66 8.77
N THR A 711 -28.15 36.47 9.88
CA THR A 711 -27.34 35.28 10.15
C THR A 711 -27.63 34.69 11.53
N VAL A 712 -27.48 33.37 11.67
CA VAL A 712 -27.57 32.65 12.95
C VAL A 712 -26.42 31.64 13.04
N ASP A 713 -25.71 31.66 14.16
CA ASP A 713 -24.67 30.67 14.48
C ASP A 713 -25.30 29.42 15.12
N VAL A 714 -24.89 28.25 14.66
CA VAL A 714 -25.31 26.93 15.17
C VAL A 714 -24.11 26.09 15.58
N THR A 715 -24.29 25.20 16.55
CA THR A 715 -23.26 24.32 17.11
C THR A 715 -23.71 22.86 17.10
N PHE A 716 -22.74 21.97 16.90
CA PHE A 716 -22.96 20.52 16.80
C PHE A 716 -21.68 19.74 17.13
N THR A 717 -21.81 18.44 17.34
CA THR A 717 -20.68 17.50 17.36
C THR A 717 -20.78 16.56 16.16
N ILE A 718 -19.66 16.21 15.54
CA ILE A 718 -19.68 15.16 14.51
C ILE A 718 -19.65 13.79 15.18
N LYS A 719 -20.52 12.90 14.72
CA LYS A 719 -20.70 11.53 15.20
C LYS A 719 -19.42 10.73 15.00
N GLN A 720 -18.63 10.61 16.06
CA GLN A 720 -17.56 9.63 16.09
C GLN A 720 -18.16 8.26 16.43
N GLU A 721 -18.41 7.45 15.40
CA GLU A 721 -18.59 6.01 15.60
C GLU A 721 -17.28 5.41 16.13
N ASN A 722 -17.11 5.47 17.46
CA ASN A 722 -16.10 4.72 18.19
C ASN A 722 -16.46 3.22 18.16
N THR A 723 -16.20 2.64 16.98
CA THR A 723 -16.10 1.20 16.72
C THR A 723 -14.81 0.60 17.29
N LYS A 724 -13.96 1.44 17.89
CA LYS A 724 -12.67 1.07 18.48
C LYS A 724 -12.84 0.30 19.79
N LYS A 725 -12.05 -0.75 19.96
CA LYS A 725 -12.03 -1.60 21.16
C LYS A 725 -10.86 -1.21 22.08
N ASP A 726 -10.95 -1.52 23.36
CA ASP A 726 -9.80 -1.36 24.25
C ASP A 726 -8.78 -2.48 24.00
N LEU A 727 -7.48 -2.13 24.07
CA LEU A 727 -6.41 -3.07 23.74
C LEU A 727 -6.37 -4.30 24.69
N SER A 728 -6.76 -4.09 25.95
CA SER A 728 -6.92 -5.14 26.97
C SER A 728 -8.05 -6.13 26.67
N ASP A 729 -9.05 -5.73 25.89
CA ASP A 729 -10.19 -6.60 25.55
C ASP A 729 -9.84 -7.59 24.44
N VAL A 730 -8.73 -7.34 23.72
CA VAL A 730 -8.24 -8.20 22.63
C VAL A 730 -6.94 -8.93 22.97
N ILE A 731 -5.99 -8.31 23.69
CA ILE A 731 -4.81 -8.99 24.24
C ILE A 731 -5.17 -9.51 25.64
N THR A 732 -5.80 -10.69 25.68
CA THR A 732 -6.28 -11.33 26.91
C THR A 732 -5.32 -12.40 27.44
N GLU A 733 -4.60 -13.09 26.54
CA GLU A 733 -3.51 -14.00 26.89
C GLU A 733 -2.18 -13.25 26.79
N THR A 734 -1.60 -12.95 27.95
CA THR A 734 -0.36 -12.17 28.09
C THR A 734 0.88 -13.03 28.35
N THR A 735 0.75 -14.35 28.43
CA THR A 735 1.89 -15.28 28.52
C THR A 735 2.14 -15.94 27.16
N LEU A 736 3.10 -15.41 26.42
CA LEU A 736 3.37 -15.80 25.03
C LEU A 736 4.10 -17.14 24.91
N GLY A 737 4.82 -17.53 25.96
CA GLY A 737 5.61 -18.77 26.02
C GLY A 737 7.06 -18.58 25.58
N GLU A 738 7.65 -19.60 24.96
CA GLU A 738 9.03 -19.58 24.48
C GLU A 738 9.10 -19.00 23.05
N LEU A 739 9.97 -18.00 22.86
CA LEU A 739 10.17 -17.25 21.62
C LEU A 739 11.62 -17.39 21.14
N ASP A 740 11.86 -17.33 19.82
CA ASP A 740 13.23 -17.44 19.28
C ASP A 740 14.11 -16.21 19.61
N ASN A 741 13.51 -15.04 19.91
CA ASN A 741 14.18 -13.81 20.34
C ASN A 741 13.16 -12.78 20.89
N ASN A 742 13.63 -11.64 21.39
CA ASN A 742 12.81 -10.53 21.92
C ASN A 742 12.64 -9.36 20.92
N GLU A 743 12.78 -9.61 19.61
CA GLU A 743 12.47 -8.60 18.60
C GLU A 743 10.96 -8.34 18.51
N GLU A 744 10.58 -7.10 18.21
CA GLU A 744 9.18 -6.65 18.15
C GLU A 744 8.28 -7.57 17.31
N GLN A 745 8.74 -7.99 16.12
CA GLN A 745 7.94 -8.86 15.26
C GLN A 745 7.69 -10.23 15.89
N THR A 746 8.68 -10.82 16.57
CA THR A 746 8.55 -12.12 17.23
C THR A 746 7.55 -12.06 18.40
N ILE A 747 7.57 -10.96 19.15
CA ILE A 747 6.61 -10.71 20.24
C ILE A 747 5.19 -10.48 19.67
N ILE A 748 5.05 -9.66 18.62
CA ILE A 748 3.78 -9.37 17.95
C ILE A 748 3.17 -10.62 17.29
N ASP A 749 3.97 -11.45 16.62
CA ASP A 749 3.52 -12.70 16.01
C ASP A 749 3.04 -13.70 17.08
N ALA A 750 3.71 -13.75 18.23
CA ALA A 750 3.30 -14.61 19.34
C ALA A 750 2.03 -14.08 20.05
N ILE A 751 1.86 -12.76 20.19
CA ILE A 751 0.60 -12.15 20.63
C ILE A 751 -0.52 -12.56 19.69
N LYS A 752 -0.32 -12.48 18.38
CA LYS A 752 -1.33 -12.88 17.38
C LYS A 752 -1.69 -14.35 17.47
N ALA A 753 -0.71 -15.22 17.65
CA ALA A 753 -0.92 -16.68 17.78
C ALA A 753 -1.62 -17.09 19.09
N LYS A 754 -1.59 -16.23 20.11
CA LYS A 754 -2.32 -16.42 21.39
C LYS A 754 -3.67 -15.70 21.42
N ASN A 755 -3.80 -14.62 20.66
CA ASN A 755 -4.95 -13.72 20.64
C ASN A 755 -5.38 -13.47 19.18
N ASP A 756 -6.01 -14.47 18.56
CA ASP A 756 -6.35 -14.45 17.12
C ASP A 756 -7.15 -13.21 16.67
N GLN A 757 -7.86 -12.55 17.59
CA GLN A 757 -8.70 -11.36 17.34
C GLN A 757 -7.92 -10.03 17.34
N VAL A 758 -6.63 -10.03 17.71
CA VAL A 758 -5.78 -8.83 17.73
C VAL A 758 -5.34 -8.49 16.30
N ASP A 759 -5.60 -7.27 15.83
CA ASP A 759 -4.99 -6.77 14.59
C ASP A 759 -3.59 -6.25 14.90
N THR A 760 -2.57 -6.98 14.44
CA THR A 760 -1.17 -6.64 14.66
C THR A 760 -0.71 -5.39 13.89
N ASN A 761 -1.49 -4.91 12.93
CA ASN A 761 -1.19 -3.66 12.22
C ASN A 761 -1.50 -2.43 13.07
N GLU A 762 -2.33 -2.56 14.10
CA GLU A 762 -2.88 -1.46 14.91
C GLU A 762 -2.15 -1.30 16.27
N ILE A 763 -1.24 -2.22 16.58
CA ILE A 763 -0.43 -2.24 17.80
C ILE A 763 1.06 -2.14 17.45
N GLN A 764 1.85 -1.67 18.40
CA GLN A 764 3.32 -1.59 18.32
C GLN A 764 3.94 -1.84 19.70
N LEU A 765 5.22 -2.16 19.72
CA LEU A 765 5.98 -2.27 20.94
C LEU A 765 6.27 -0.87 21.52
N ASP A 766 5.89 -0.63 22.77
CA ASP A 766 6.30 0.58 23.51
C ASP A 766 7.71 0.42 24.08
N GLY A 767 8.06 -0.80 24.50
CA GLY A 767 9.41 -1.18 24.87
C GLY A 767 9.53 -2.63 25.36
N VAL A 768 10.78 -3.12 25.38
CA VAL A 768 11.17 -4.35 26.10
C VAL A 768 11.73 -3.92 27.46
N ALA A 769 11.03 -4.23 28.55
CA ALA A 769 11.45 -3.82 29.89
C ALA A 769 12.54 -4.76 30.46
N GLU A 770 12.45 -6.06 30.14
CA GLU A 770 13.35 -7.12 30.59
C GLU A 770 13.49 -8.17 29.46
N GLU A 771 14.50 -9.05 29.49
CA GLU A 771 14.67 -10.13 28.48
C GLU A 771 13.47 -11.10 28.37
N THR A 772 12.51 -11.01 29.29
CA THR A 772 11.31 -11.84 29.40
C THR A 772 9.99 -11.06 29.43
N LYS A 773 10.01 -9.73 29.23
CA LYS A 773 8.81 -8.86 29.30
C LYS A 773 8.81 -7.71 28.31
N ALA A 774 7.65 -7.43 27.75
CA ALA A 774 7.41 -6.32 26.82
C ALA A 774 6.10 -5.60 27.12
N THR A 775 6.06 -4.30 26.83
CA THR A 775 4.85 -3.47 26.87
C THR A 775 4.40 -3.19 25.45
N ILE A 776 3.16 -3.55 25.14
CA ILE A 776 2.51 -3.33 23.85
C ILE A 776 1.61 -2.12 23.98
N LYS A 777 1.60 -1.25 22.98
CA LYS A 777 0.68 -0.11 22.90
C LYS A 777 -0.11 -0.11 21.61
N THR A 778 -1.27 0.53 21.65
CA THR A 778 -1.99 0.97 20.45
C THR A 778 -1.11 1.95 19.67
N LYS A 779 -1.18 1.93 18.33
CA LYS A 779 -0.53 2.96 17.50
C LYS A 779 -1.30 4.28 17.58
N ASP A 780 -0.59 5.39 17.50
CA ASP A 780 -1.18 6.73 17.60
C ASP A 780 -2.19 7.02 16.46
N ASP A 781 -2.04 6.34 15.32
CA ASP A 781 -2.93 6.38 14.15
C ASP A 781 -3.94 5.22 14.08
N SER A 782 -4.07 4.41 15.15
CA SER A 782 -4.96 3.26 15.17
C SER A 782 -6.41 3.63 14.85
N THR A 783 -7.01 2.88 13.93
CA THR A 783 -8.41 2.97 13.53
C THR A 783 -9.30 1.92 14.23
N ILE A 784 -8.71 0.88 14.82
CA ILE A 784 -9.42 -0.27 15.43
C ILE A 784 -9.35 -0.27 16.97
N TYR A 785 -8.35 0.36 17.58
CA TYR A 785 -8.16 0.35 19.03
C TYR A 785 -8.11 1.74 19.66
N ASN A 786 -8.61 1.84 20.90
CA ASN A 786 -8.43 3.02 21.72
C ASN A 786 -6.97 3.11 22.20
N PRO A 787 -6.40 4.32 22.42
CA PRO A 787 -5.07 4.47 22.99
C PRO A 787 -4.95 3.77 24.34
N GLY A 788 -4.08 2.77 24.45
CA GLY A 788 -3.90 1.96 25.65
C GLY A 788 -2.64 1.11 25.57
N THR A 789 -2.31 0.45 26.69
CA THR A 789 -1.13 -0.43 26.83
C THR A 789 -1.50 -1.76 27.48
N VAL A 790 -0.77 -2.83 27.12
CA VAL A 790 -0.87 -4.17 27.71
C VAL A 790 0.54 -4.76 27.85
N ASP A 791 0.88 -5.25 29.05
CA ASP A 791 2.14 -5.95 29.30
C ASP A 791 2.03 -7.44 28.97
N VAL A 792 3.09 -8.00 28.37
CA VAL A 792 3.20 -9.40 27.97
C VAL A 792 4.52 -10.02 28.47
N THR A 793 4.54 -11.34 28.62
CA THR A 793 5.63 -12.11 29.23
C THR A 793 6.01 -13.33 28.38
N PHE A 794 7.30 -13.68 28.35
CA PHE A 794 7.86 -14.74 27.51
C PHE A 794 9.24 -15.23 28.00
N THR A 795 9.77 -16.29 27.39
CA THR A 795 11.16 -16.76 27.56
C THR A 795 11.86 -16.87 26.22
N ILE A 796 13.19 -16.72 26.16
CA ILE A 796 13.95 -16.81 24.90
C ILE A 796 14.64 -18.17 24.74
N LYS A 797 14.40 -18.81 23.59
CA LYS A 797 14.98 -20.08 23.17
C LYS A 797 16.47 -19.93 22.86
N GLN A 798 17.31 -20.73 23.53
CA GLN A 798 18.75 -20.75 23.26
C GLN A 798 19.10 -21.85 22.24
N GLU A 799 19.36 -21.48 20.99
CA GLU A 799 19.96 -22.41 20.02
C GLU A 799 21.48 -22.49 20.20
N ASN A 800 21.95 -23.55 20.87
CA ASN A 800 23.36 -23.93 20.87
C ASN A 800 23.76 -24.42 19.46
N THR A 801 24.45 -23.56 18.72
CA THR A 801 24.98 -23.85 17.37
C THR A 801 26.37 -24.49 17.38
N LYS A 802 26.96 -24.63 18.57
CA LYS A 802 28.22 -25.32 18.83
C LYS A 802 28.04 -26.83 18.84
N LYS A 803 29.04 -27.57 18.38
CA LYS A 803 29.06 -29.05 18.42
C LYS A 803 29.68 -29.57 19.72
N ASP A 804 29.26 -30.74 20.17
CA ASP A 804 29.95 -31.43 21.27
C ASP A 804 31.26 -32.05 20.77
N LEU A 805 32.30 -32.02 21.62
CA LEU A 805 33.64 -32.44 21.23
C LEU A 805 33.72 -33.94 20.86
N SER A 806 32.88 -34.75 21.51
CA SER A 806 32.69 -36.19 21.24
C SER A 806 32.08 -36.50 19.87
N ASP A 807 31.34 -35.55 19.28
CA ASP A 807 30.69 -35.73 17.98
C ASP A 807 31.67 -35.53 16.80
N VAL A 808 32.86 -34.99 17.08
CA VAL A 808 33.89 -34.69 16.08
C VAL A 808 35.20 -35.44 16.31
N ILE A 809 35.61 -35.67 17.56
CA ILE A 809 36.73 -36.58 17.89
C ILE A 809 36.13 -37.98 18.09
N THR A 810 35.83 -38.64 16.96
CA THR A 810 35.15 -39.94 16.92
C THR A 810 36.10 -41.12 16.93
N GLU A 811 37.31 -40.97 16.38
CA GLU A 811 38.40 -41.92 16.55
C GLU A 811 39.37 -41.38 17.60
N THR A 812 39.50 -42.12 18.70
CA THR A 812 40.30 -41.75 19.87
C THR A 812 41.67 -42.41 19.88
N THR A 813 41.94 -43.35 18.97
CA THR A 813 43.22 -44.06 18.85
C THR A 813 44.11 -43.36 17.81
N LEU A 814 45.11 -42.60 18.26
CA LEU A 814 45.93 -41.75 17.39
C LEU A 814 47.12 -42.49 16.74
N GLY A 815 47.40 -43.71 17.17
CA GLY A 815 48.51 -44.53 16.67
C GLY A 815 49.85 -44.24 17.36
N GLU A 816 50.94 -44.41 16.62
CA GLU A 816 52.31 -44.18 17.11
C GLU A 816 52.74 -42.73 16.86
N LEU A 817 53.21 -42.05 17.90
CA LEU A 817 53.66 -40.65 17.89
C LEU A 817 55.14 -40.55 18.27
N ASP A 818 55.85 -39.56 17.74
CA ASP A 818 57.26 -39.31 18.09
C ASP A 818 57.43 -38.77 19.52
N ASN A 819 56.43 -38.07 20.08
CA ASN A 819 56.40 -37.60 21.47
C ASN A 819 54.95 -37.35 21.95
N ASN A 820 54.78 -37.02 23.24
CA ASN A 820 53.49 -36.70 23.87
C ASN A 820 53.26 -35.17 24.02
N GLU A 821 53.90 -34.35 23.20
CA GLU A 821 53.68 -32.89 23.23
C GLU A 821 52.31 -32.53 22.64
N GLU A 822 51.68 -31.47 23.17
CA GLU A 822 50.33 -31.04 22.79
C GLU A 822 50.16 -30.90 21.27
N GLN A 823 51.09 -30.23 20.57
CA GLN A 823 50.97 -30.03 19.13
C GLN A 823 51.06 -31.34 18.34
N THR A 824 51.86 -32.31 18.80
CA THR A 824 51.96 -33.65 18.19
C THR A 824 50.66 -34.41 18.33
N ILE A 825 50.05 -34.38 19.53
CA ILE A 825 48.76 -35.01 19.83
C ILE A 825 47.64 -34.34 19.00
N LEU A 826 47.58 -33.00 18.96
CA LEU A 826 46.58 -32.26 18.17
C LEU A 826 46.71 -32.53 16.67
N ASN A 827 47.94 -32.53 16.13
CA ASN A 827 48.17 -32.86 14.71
C ASN A 827 47.71 -34.29 14.38
N ALA A 828 47.92 -35.24 15.28
CA ALA A 828 47.44 -36.61 15.12
C ALA A 828 45.91 -36.70 15.18
N ILE A 829 45.26 -35.98 16.10
CA ILE A 829 43.78 -35.86 16.15
C ILE A 829 43.25 -35.34 14.82
N GLN A 830 43.83 -34.28 14.23
CA GLN A 830 43.40 -33.75 12.93
C GLN A 830 43.64 -34.73 11.78
N THR A 831 44.71 -35.52 11.85
CA THR A 831 45.05 -36.51 10.82
C THR A 831 44.00 -37.63 10.75
N VAL A 832 43.53 -38.09 11.92
CA VAL A 832 42.57 -39.19 12.03
C VAL A 832 41.11 -38.68 11.97
N ASN A 833 40.82 -37.54 12.58
CA ASN A 833 39.52 -36.87 12.58
C ASN A 833 39.57 -35.57 11.73
N LYS A 834 39.51 -35.72 10.40
CA LYS A 834 39.78 -34.64 9.43
C LYS A 834 38.88 -33.40 9.52
N ASP A 835 37.70 -33.52 10.12
CA ASP A 835 36.74 -32.42 10.29
C ASP A 835 36.88 -31.70 11.65
N VAL A 836 37.90 -32.04 12.45
CA VAL A 836 38.22 -31.36 13.72
C VAL A 836 39.09 -30.14 13.44
N ASP A 837 38.60 -28.97 13.89
CA ASP A 837 39.40 -27.75 13.92
C ASP A 837 40.25 -27.69 15.19
N ILE A 838 41.50 -28.10 15.07
CA ILE A 838 42.44 -28.12 16.21
C ILE A 838 42.83 -26.72 16.71
N THR A 839 42.44 -25.64 16.01
CA THR A 839 42.66 -24.28 16.51
C THR A 839 41.67 -23.90 17.62
N GLU A 840 40.56 -24.64 17.75
CA GLU A 840 39.45 -24.39 18.68
C GLU A 840 39.46 -25.35 19.89
N ILE A 841 40.41 -26.28 19.95
CA ILE A 841 40.59 -27.27 21.02
C ILE A 841 42.00 -27.14 21.63
N GLN A 842 42.19 -27.67 22.82
CA GLN A 842 43.47 -27.67 23.54
C GLN A 842 43.60 -28.91 24.43
N LEU A 843 44.81 -29.22 24.86
CA LEU A 843 45.08 -30.27 25.83
C LEU A 843 44.58 -29.85 27.23
N ASP A 844 43.76 -30.68 27.87
CA ASP A 844 43.39 -30.51 29.28
C ASP A 844 44.45 -31.15 30.19
N GLY A 845 45.04 -32.27 29.75
CA GLY A 845 46.20 -32.88 30.39
C GLY A 845 46.66 -34.16 29.70
N VAL A 846 47.88 -34.59 30.02
CA VAL A 846 48.38 -35.95 29.72
C VAL A 846 48.21 -36.77 30.99
N ALA A 847 47.40 -37.82 30.94
CA ALA A 847 47.12 -38.68 32.10
C ALA A 847 48.21 -39.74 32.32
N GLU A 848 48.75 -40.27 31.22
CA GLU A 848 49.79 -41.31 31.17
C GLU A 848 50.65 -41.09 29.90
N GLU A 849 51.83 -41.71 29.79
CA GLU A 849 52.71 -41.58 28.61
C GLU A 849 52.05 -41.95 27.27
N THR A 850 50.89 -42.63 27.32
CA THR A 850 50.12 -43.16 26.18
C THR A 850 48.67 -42.63 26.13
N LYS A 851 48.30 -41.66 26.98
CA LYS A 851 46.91 -41.15 27.07
C LYS A 851 46.83 -39.65 27.39
N ALA A 852 46.00 -38.93 26.63
CA ALA A 852 45.70 -37.52 26.82
C ALA A 852 44.19 -37.24 26.89
N THR A 853 43.83 -36.13 27.52
CA THR A 853 42.46 -35.58 27.56
C THR A 853 42.44 -34.24 26.84
N ILE A 854 41.55 -34.10 25.87
CA ILE A 854 41.39 -32.92 25.00
C ILE A 854 40.12 -32.18 25.39
N LYS A 855 40.15 -30.85 25.40
CA LYS A 855 38.97 -30.00 25.66
C LYS A 855 38.77 -28.95 24.58
N ALA A 856 37.54 -28.45 24.46
CA ALA A 856 37.31 -27.18 23.77
C ALA A 856 38.07 -26.04 24.49
N LYS A 857 38.50 -25.02 23.74
CA LYS A 857 39.00 -23.77 24.35
C LYS A 857 37.85 -23.00 25.01
N ASP A 858 38.15 -22.28 26.08
CA ASP A 858 37.14 -21.50 26.83
C ASP A 858 36.47 -20.41 25.97
N ASP A 859 37.19 -19.90 24.96
CA ASP A 859 36.73 -18.93 23.97
C ASP A 859 36.27 -19.57 22.65
N SER A 860 36.19 -20.92 22.56
CA SER A 860 35.81 -21.63 21.34
C SER A 860 34.49 -21.12 20.77
N THR A 861 34.47 -20.84 19.49
CA THR A 861 33.28 -20.46 18.71
C THR A 861 32.60 -21.65 18.06
N ILE A 862 33.30 -22.79 17.91
CA ILE A 862 32.82 -24.00 17.20
C ILE A 862 32.32 -25.09 18.16
N TYR A 863 32.94 -25.26 19.33
CA TYR A 863 32.70 -26.39 20.22
C TYR A 863 32.10 -25.99 21.59
N ASN A 864 31.27 -26.87 22.14
CA ASN A 864 30.77 -26.75 23.51
C ASN A 864 31.87 -27.12 24.52
N PRO A 865 31.87 -26.53 25.73
CA PRO A 865 32.73 -26.98 26.82
C PRO A 865 32.49 -28.47 27.11
N GLY A 866 33.54 -29.27 26.95
CA GLY A 866 33.51 -30.73 27.09
C GLY A 866 34.89 -31.31 26.85
N THR A 867 35.08 -32.58 27.21
CA THR A 867 36.36 -33.30 27.15
C THR A 867 36.24 -34.62 26.40
N VAL A 868 37.30 -35.02 25.69
CA VAL A 868 37.44 -36.34 25.04
C VAL A 868 38.82 -36.92 25.37
N ASP A 869 38.86 -38.17 25.80
CA ASP A 869 40.08 -38.93 26.01
C ASP A 869 40.59 -39.57 24.71
N VAL A 870 41.90 -39.49 24.47
CA VAL A 870 42.61 -40.08 23.32
C VAL A 870 43.81 -40.91 23.77
N THR A 871 44.16 -41.94 23.00
CA THR A 871 45.25 -42.89 23.29
C THR A 871 46.23 -43.03 22.13
N PHE A 872 47.51 -43.26 22.45
CA PHE A 872 48.61 -43.36 21.49
C PHE A 872 49.78 -44.17 22.07
N THR A 873 50.76 -44.54 21.25
CA THR A 873 52.03 -45.12 21.69
C THR A 873 53.18 -44.19 21.34
N ILE A 874 54.18 -44.05 22.22
CA ILE A 874 55.39 -43.27 21.92
C ILE A 874 56.46 -44.18 21.33
N LYS A 875 57.02 -43.74 20.20
CA LYS A 875 58.11 -44.39 19.47
C LYS A 875 59.40 -44.36 20.30
N GLN A 876 59.88 -45.52 20.75
CA GLN A 876 61.14 -45.63 21.49
C GLN A 876 62.32 -45.85 20.54
N GLU A 877 63.23 -44.86 20.46
CA GLU A 877 64.56 -45.07 19.87
C GLU A 877 65.48 -45.79 20.87
N ASN A 878 65.70 -47.09 20.67
CA ASN A 878 66.75 -47.82 21.38
C ASN A 878 68.14 -47.39 20.88
N THR A 879 68.87 -46.65 21.71
CA THR A 879 70.21 -46.11 21.40
C THR A 879 71.38 -47.00 21.87
N LYS A 880 71.08 -48.07 22.61
CA LYS A 880 72.06 -49.05 23.12
C LYS A 880 72.35 -50.15 22.10
N LYS A 881 73.60 -50.63 22.07
CA LYS A 881 74.08 -51.69 21.15
C LYS A 881 74.06 -53.07 21.81
N ASP A 882 73.91 -54.13 21.03
CA ASP A 882 74.09 -55.50 21.54
C ASP A 882 75.58 -55.86 21.64
N LEU A 883 75.96 -56.69 22.61
CA LEU A 883 77.37 -57.07 22.79
C LEU A 883 77.95 -57.85 21.60
N SER A 884 77.11 -58.59 20.87
CA SER A 884 77.49 -59.28 19.63
C SER A 884 77.92 -58.33 18.50
N ASP A 885 77.45 -57.08 18.53
CA ASP A 885 77.76 -56.10 17.49
C ASP A 885 79.11 -55.41 17.71
N VAL A 886 79.69 -55.55 18.91
CA VAL A 886 80.95 -54.90 19.31
C VAL A 886 82.05 -55.88 19.69
N ILE A 887 81.75 -56.98 20.39
CA ILE A 887 82.68 -58.09 20.66
C ILE A 887 82.54 -59.09 19.49
N THR A 888 83.17 -58.76 18.37
CA THR A 888 83.06 -59.53 17.12
C THR A 888 84.14 -60.61 16.99
N GLU A 889 85.31 -60.41 17.61
CA GLU A 889 86.34 -61.43 17.78
C GLU A 889 86.29 -61.99 19.21
N THR A 890 85.94 -63.27 19.30
CA THR A 890 85.77 -64.01 20.55
C THR A 890 86.96 -64.92 20.87
N THR A 891 87.98 -64.98 20.01
CA THR A 891 89.23 -65.72 20.25
C THR A 891 90.33 -64.76 20.70
N LEU A 892 90.56 -64.67 22.02
CA LEU A 892 91.46 -63.69 22.62
C LEU A 892 92.95 -64.09 22.56
N GLY A 893 93.26 -65.34 22.20
CA GLY A 893 94.63 -65.84 22.08
C GLY A 893 95.26 -66.27 23.41
N GLU A 894 96.56 -66.03 23.57
CA GLU A 894 97.33 -66.42 24.76
C GLU A 894 97.33 -65.32 25.82
N LEU A 895 96.85 -65.64 27.03
CA LEU A 895 96.72 -64.75 28.18
C LEU A 895 97.69 -65.16 29.31
N ASP A 896 98.17 -64.20 30.10
CA ASP A 896 99.06 -64.48 31.23
C ASP A 896 98.33 -65.12 32.44
N ASN A 897 97.03 -64.88 32.60
CA ASN A 897 96.13 -65.55 33.56
C ASN A 897 94.64 -65.41 33.11
N ASN A 898 93.71 -66.05 33.83
CA ASN A 898 92.27 -66.01 33.58
C ASN A 898 91.52 -65.02 34.50
N GLU A 899 92.19 -64.00 35.04
CA GLU A 899 91.55 -62.98 35.86
C GLU A 899 90.72 -62.01 34.99
N GLU A 900 89.60 -61.52 35.53
CA GLU A 900 88.65 -60.65 34.83
C GLU A 900 89.32 -59.47 34.11
N GLN A 901 90.19 -58.73 34.80
CA GLN A 901 90.83 -57.56 34.21
C GLN A 901 91.78 -57.93 33.06
N THR A 902 92.44 -59.09 33.11
CA THR A 902 93.28 -59.59 32.02
C THR A 902 92.43 -59.92 30.80
N ILE A 903 91.30 -60.60 30.99
CA ILE A 903 90.36 -60.95 29.92
C ILE A 903 89.76 -59.68 29.28
N LEU A 904 89.26 -58.75 30.09
CA LEU A 904 88.69 -57.48 29.63
C LEU A 904 89.72 -56.62 28.87
N ASN A 905 90.95 -56.49 29.38
CA ASN A 905 92.01 -55.73 28.69
C ASN A 905 92.33 -56.31 27.29
N VAL A 906 92.32 -57.63 27.13
CA VAL A 906 92.53 -58.26 25.82
C VAL A 906 91.30 -58.07 24.93
N ILE A 907 90.07 -58.16 25.46
CA ILE A 907 88.85 -57.82 24.71
C ILE A 907 88.94 -56.40 24.13
N GLN A 908 89.35 -55.40 24.91
CA GLN A 908 89.53 -54.02 24.40
C GLN A 908 90.60 -53.91 23.31
N THR A 909 91.67 -54.69 23.44
CA THR A 909 92.80 -54.67 22.49
C THR A 909 92.40 -55.26 21.14
N VAL A 910 91.61 -56.34 21.16
CA VAL A 910 91.18 -57.09 19.98
C VAL A 910 89.92 -56.47 19.35
N ASN A 911 88.95 -56.06 20.17
CA ASN A 911 87.69 -55.42 19.79
C ASN A 911 87.73 -53.93 20.18
N LYS A 912 88.36 -53.11 19.34
CA LYS A 912 88.71 -51.71 19.66
C LYS A 912 87.54 -50.77 19.95
N ASP A 913 86.34 -51.12 19.49
CA ASP A 913 85.11 -50.35 19.68
C ASP A 913 84.30 -50.80 20.92
N VAL A 914 84.85 -51.70 21.74
CA VAL A 914 84.28 -52.16 23.01
C VAL A 914 84.75 -51.27 24.16
N ASP A 915 83.81 -50.63 24.84
CA ASP A 915 84.08 -49.97 26.11
C ASP A 915 84.03 -51.00 27.25
N ILE A 916 85.22 -51.41 27.71
CA ILE A 916 85.32 -52.40 28.78
C ILE A 916 84.88 -51.89 30.16
N THR A 917 84.60 -50.59 30.30
CA THR A 917 84.03 -50.04 31.53
C THR A 917 82.54 -50.33 31.69
N GLU A 918 81.85 -50.69 30.60
CA GLU A 918 80.40 -50.95 30.53
C GLU A 918 80.06 -52.47 30.52
N ILE A 919 81.07 -53.33 30.51
CA ILE A 919 80.95 -54.79 30.57
C ILE A 919 81.68 -55.36 31.80
N GLN A 920 81.34 -56.59 32.16
CA GLN A 920 81.92 -57.35 33.27
C GLN A 920 81.94 -58.84 32.95
N LEU A 921 82.74 -59.59 33.69
CA LEU A 921 82.78 -61.05 33.63
C LEU A 921 81.54 -61.63 34.32
N ASP A 922 80.75 -62.42 33.59
CA ASP A 922 79.64 -63.21 34.17
C ASP A 922 80.15 -64.51 34.80
N GLY A 923 81.23 -65.08 34.24
CA GLY A 923 81.97 -66.18 34.83
C GLY A 923 83.08 -66.74 33.94
N VAL A 924 83.99 -67.52 34.54
CA VAL A 924 84.95 -68.37 33.82
C VAL A 924 84.40 -69.79 33.81
N ALA A 925 84.10 -70.32 32.62
CA ALA A 925 83.50 -71.65 32.48
C ALA A 925 84.54 -72.77 32.55
N GLU A 926 85.73 -72.53 31.98
CA GLU A 926 86.88 -73.44 31.92
C GLU A 926 88.17 -72.61 31.97
N GLU A 927 89.35 -73.22 32.21
CA GLU A 927 90.65 -72.49 32.21
C GLU A 927 90.97 -71.77 30.88
N THR A 928 90.18 -72.00 29.83
CA THR A 928 90.31 -71.48 28.46
C THR A 928 89.07 -70.72 27.97
N LYS A 929 88.06 -70.48 28.82
CA LYS A 929 86.76 -69.89 28.42
C LYS A 929 86.14 -68.96 29.46
N ALA A 930 85.61 -67.83 29.00
CA ALA A 930 84.87 -66.88 29.84
C ALA A 930 83.58 -66.40 29.17
N THR A 931 82.60 -66.03 29.99
CA THR A 931 81.36 -65.37 29.56
C THR A 931 81.38 -63.91 30.02
N ILE A 932 81.18 -63.00 29.09
CA ILE A 932 81.17 -61.54 29.29
C ILE A 932 79.73 -61.06 29.21
N LYS A 933 79.32 -60.14 30.09
CA LYS A 933 78.00 -59.51 30.06
C LYS A 933 78.09 -57.99 30.14
N ALA A 934 77.02 -57.32 29.73
CA ALA A 934 76.85 -55.90 30.03
C ALA A 934 76.71 -55.74 31.55
N LYS A 935 77.18 -54.62 32.10
CA LYS A 935 76.86 -54.28 33.49
C LYS A 935 75.38 -53.97 33.63
N ASP A 936 74.82 -54.23 34.80
CA ASP A 936 73.38 -54.03 35.06
C ASP A 936 72.99 -52.52 34.97
N ASP A 937 73.97 -51.63 35.16
CA ASP A 937 73.88 -50.17 35.00
C ASP A 937 74.44 -49.66 33.66
N SER A 938 74.76 -50.55 32.70
CA SER A 938 75.32 -50.16 31.40
C SER A 938 74.44 -49.13 30.67
N THR A 939 75.05 -48.02 30.29
CA THR A 939 74.46 -46.94 29.49
C THR A 939 74.65 -47.16 28.00
N ILE A 940 75.69 -47.91 27.58
CA ILE A 940 76.04 -48.12 26.16
C ILE A 940 75.48 -49.43 25.59
N TYR A 941 75.41 -50.50 26.38
CA TYR A 941 75.07 -51.84 25.91
C TYR A 941 73.74 -52.37 26.46
N ASN A 942 73.04 -53.15 25.63
CA ASN A 942 71.85 -53.89 26.06
C ASN A 942 72.24 -55.06 26.99
N PRO A 943 71.35 -55.45 27.92
CA PRO A 943 71.54 -56.66 28.72
C PRO A 943 71.67 -57.90 27.83
N GLY A 944 72.83 -58.56 27.91
CA GLY A 944 73.17 -59.71 27.07
C GLY A 944 74.51 -60.31 27.50
N THR A 945 74.83 -61.49 26.95
CA THR A 945 76.08 -62.23 27.26
C THR A 945 76.75 -62.73 25.99
N ILE A 946 78.09 -62.83 26.01
CA ILE A 946 78.89 -63.41 24.92
C ILE A 946 80.03 -64.27 25.48
N GLU A 947 80.28 -65.43 24.88
CA GLU A 947 81.40 -66.32 25.24
C GLU A 947 82.67 -65.90 24.49
N VAL A 948 83.80 -65.89 25.20
CA VAL A 948 85.15 -65.67 24.67
C VAL A 948 86.08 -66.82 25.07
N THR A 949 87.08 -67.09 24.25
CA THR A 949 88.00 -68.24 24.40
C THR A 949 89.47 -67.80 24.34
N PHE A 950 90.34 -68.48 25.08
CA PHE A 950 91.76 -68.16 25.23
C PHE A 950 92.59 -69.38 25.68
N THR A 951 93.92 -69.24 25.72
CA THR A 951 94.84 -70.20 26.33
C THR A 951 95.70 -69.52 27.39
N ILE A 952 95.96 -70.17 28.52
CA ILE A 952 96.84 -69.61 29.56
C ILE A 952 98.29 -70.05 29.35
N LYS A 953 99.20 -69.09 29.47
CA LYS A 953 100.65 -69.24 29.30
C LYS A 953 101.28 -70.06 30.43
N GLU A 954 101.90 -71.18 30.10
CA GLU A 954 102.56 -72.05 31.10
C GLU A 954 103.71 -71.34 31.82
N GLN A 955 103.52 -70.99 33.10
CA GLN A 955 104.60 -70.43 33.92
C GLN A 955 105.57 -71.52 34.41
N SER A 956 106.80 -71.52 33.90
CA SER A 956 107.85 -72.43 34.38
C SER A 956 108.28 -72.07 35.80
N SER A 957 107.81 -72.81 36.80
CA SER A 957 108.22 -72.59 38.20
C SER A 957 109.58 -73.21 38.50
N THR A 958 110.61 -72.38 38.71
CA THR A 958 111.83 -72.80 39.43
C THR A 958 111.77 -72.32 40.88
N LYS A 959 111.80 -73.28 41.82
CA LYS A 959 111.72 -73.03 43.26
C LYS A 959 112.91 -72.21 43.78
N LYS A 960 112.65 -71.36 44.78
CA LYS A 960 113.48 -71.42 46.00
C LYS A 960 112.74 -71.07 47.29
N ASP A 961 112.90 -71.98 48.23
CA ASP A 961 112.40 -72.01 49.61
C ASP A 961 113.21 -71.10 50.54
N THR A 962 112.55 -70.43 51.48
CA THR A 962 113.09 -70.16 52.82
C THR A 962 111.99 -70.20 53.87
N SER A 963 111.79 -71.37 54.44
CA SER A 963 110.96 -71.64 55.60
C SER A 963 111.72 -71.45 56.92
N LYS A 964 111.10 -70.77 57.92
CA LYS A 964 111.16 -71.10 59.38
C LYS A 964 110.48 -70.05 60.31
N ILE A 965 109.59 -70.54 61.19
CA ILE A 965 109.51 -70.21 62.66
C ILE A 965 108.99 -68.79 63.04
N LEU A 966 108.05 -68.56 63.98
CA LEU A 966 107.23 -69.39 64.92
C LEU A 966 105.91 -68.64 65.32
N LEU A 967 104.93 -69.38 65.88
CA LEU A 967 103.78 -69.00 66.77
C LEU A 967 103.68 -67.54 67.31
N LYS A 968 102.48 -66.92 67.49
CA LYS A 968 101.42 -67.31 68.45
C LYS A 968 100.08 -66.51 68.32
N ILE A 969 99.05 -66.97 69.04
CA ILE A 969 97.63 -66.52 69.19
C ILE A 969 97.55 -65.31 70.20
N ASP A 970 96.61 -64.33 70.16
CA ASP A 970 95.16 -64.39 70.52
C ASP A 970 94.29 -63.13 70.12
N PHE A 971 93.00 -63.11 70.51
CA PHE A 971 91.92 -62.09 70.40
C PHE A 971 92.23 -60.71 71.07
N ASP A 972 91.57 -59.56 70.82
CA ASP A 972 90.12 -59.29 71.02
C ASP A 972 89.65 -57.86 70.55
N LYS A 973 88.35 -57.74 70.18
CA LYS A 973 87.41 -56.57 70.23
C LYS A 973 87.65 -55.16 69.61
N ASN A 974 86.66 -54.79 68.76
CA ASN A 974 85.69 -53.66 68.87
C ASN A 974 85.80 -52.33 68.05
N ILE A 975 84.68 -52.06 67.35
CA ILE A 975 83.93 -50.78 67.21
C ILE A 975 84.63 -49.66 66.38
N ASN A 976 84.26 -49.36 65.12
CA ASN A 976 82.99 -48.85 64.52
C ASN A 976 82.99 -47.31 64.34
N ILE A 977 82.16 -46.87 63.39
CA ILE A 977 81.68 -45.51 63.05
C ILE A 977 82.53 -44.74 62.02
N ASN A 978 82.27 -44.84 60.71
CA ASN A 978 81.19 -44.25 59.88
C ASN A 978 81.62 -42.92 59.20
N LYS A 979 81.31 -42.80 57.89
CA LYS A 979 80.74 -41.63 57.18
C LYS A 979 81.39 -40.23 57.32
N GLU A 980 81.41 -39.33 56.33
CA GLU A 980 81.00 -39.30 54.90
C GLU A 980 81.40 -37.89 54.41
N VAL A 981 81.82 -37.69 53.15
CA VAL A 981 81.89 -36.37 52.44
C VAL A 981 82.44 -36.66 51.02
N ILE A 982 81.59 -36.60 49.97
CA ILE A 982 81.28 -35.44 49.09
C ILE A 982 82.12 -35.44 47.80
N LEU A 983 81.43 -35.33 46.66
CA LEU A 983 81.91 -34.99 45.29
C LEU A 983 83.00 -35.94 44.71
N LYS A 984 82.90 -36.35 43.44
CA LYS A 984 82.46 -35.55 42.29
C LYS A 984 82.03 -36.43 41.12
#